data_AF-F2UVG0-F1
#
_entry.id   AF-F2UVG0-F1
#
_cell.length_a   1.000
_cell.length_b   1.000
_cell.length_c   1.000
_cell.angle_alpha   90.00
_cell.angle_beta   90.00
_cell.angle_gamma   90.00
#
_symmetry.space_group_name_H-M   'P 1'
#
loop_
_entity.id
_entity.type
_entity.pdbx_description
1 polymer ?
#
loop_
_entity_poly.entity_id
_entity_poly.type
_entity_poly.pdbx_seq_one_letter_code
_entity_poly.pdbx_strand_id
1 'polypeptide(L)'
;MRIHSLTMTGIGPYAGREHIDFDAVGASGRFLLTGPTGSGKTTIIDAIVFALYGDVADSADSSKERIRSTLVGPHTESVIELVFSTGAGVYRVRRTPTYERAKRRGQGTTTQNGTVKLWHLAEVGGEPLDEPVTRVGDADAEIARAVGLSREQFTQTVVLPQGKFARFLRADSSERQHLLKDVFGTGIYDAIQDALIQASRDGARRVEQAAADLRGQVASLGRHPLLTEAPSSADIADAGEETADADQAVLPEDSSPEAPSGGTQEALPLPTDDAERAEPQEADDAPAQTPAQVLETAMAGATPNLVALRRIGAEVLEASHNRVASADARAEAAGTALTRAQSAREEAQSLHDLLDRRRALIEEKERLAERAEQEADDARRLQDAERASRVRPYLVAEQTAHRRAQQAVAALATRADQSGLAHLAEQAGVTSPGSTEEATASAARNHGAAVTPAALVEPLVREAQRQLTALEADPSQASASSTEVDAAPQDSDAAETPVAADESESDRAEALSPRGLDDLAHRCRREHGQLEALVDLEAGLPARESALQQREAELQRAAGQLEQRAEKLAERPAQRTALVETLEAARAAHERLDGLQDRRARAEERHRAALAVEQLTAQLAQRDAACAQAAALAREATERVRATRLAWISGTAGALAGELTEGEPCPVCGSTTHPSPATAGTDGATRQQVEAAEEQQRQADEALSGAVRQRDACATRLQEAQRAS
;
A
#
# COMPACT_ATOMS: atom_id res chain seq x y z
N MET A 1 35.00 39.17 3.11
CA MET A 1 34.26 40.44 3.23
C MET A 1 35.26 41.53 3.62
N ARG A 2 35.11 42.76 3.12
CA ARG A 2 35.86 43.96 3.52
C ARG A 2 34.88 45.11 3.75
N ILE A 3 35.14 45.95 4.73
CA ILE A 3 34.39 47.19 4.96
C ILE A 3 35.24 48.35 4.42
N HIS A 4 34.61 49.25 3.66
CA HIS A 4 35.27 50.36 2.99
C HIS A 4 35.01 51.69 3.69
N SER A 5 33.75 51.99 4.03
CA SER A 5 33.44 53.19 4.80
C SER A 5 32.16 53.06 5.63
N LEU A 6 32.07 53.88 6.68
CA LEU A 6 30.94 53.98 7.59
C LEU A 6 30.65 55.45 7.88
N THR A 7 29.47 55.91 7.50
CA THR A 7 28.93 57.21 7.91
C THR A 7 27.86 56.97 8.96
N MET A 8 27.89 57.74 10.05
CA MET A 8 26.83 57.70 11.07
C MET A 8 26.39 59.11 11.45
N THR A 9 25.13 59.28 11.84
CA THR A 9 24.60 60.57 12.29
C THR A 9 23.58 60.35 13.39
N GLY A 10 23.75 60.98 14.55
CA GLY A 10 22.83 60.85 15.69
C GLY A 10 22.80 59.42 16.26
N ILE A 11 23.96 58.80 16.48
CA ILE A 11 24.13 57.40 16.90
C ILE A 11 25.01 57.31 18.17
N GLY A 12 24.49 56.72 19.25
CA GLY A 12 25.18 56.63 20.56
C GLY A 12 25.73 57.99 21.07
N PRO A 13 27.05 58.18 21.26
CA PRO A 13 27.61 59.48 21.63
C PRO A 13 27.84 60.41 20.41
N TYR A 14 27.71 59.93 19.18
CA TYR A 14 27.97 60.68 17.96
C TYR A 14 26.72 61.48 17.53
N ALA A 15 26.62 62.71 18.04
CA ALA A 15 25.51 63.62 17.75
C ALA A 15 25.57 64.21 16.32
N GLY A 16 26.79 64.51 15.84
CA GLY A 16 27.05 65.04 14.50
C GLY A 16 27.01 63.98 13.40
N ARG A 17 27.38 64.36 12.18
CA ARG A 17 27.66 63.43 11.08
C ARG A 17 29.15 63.06 11.11
N GLU A 18 29.45 61.85 11.54
CA GLU A 18 30.79 61.28 11.50
C GLU A 18 30.97 60.40 10.26
N HIS A 19 32.16 60.39 9.70
CA HIS A 19 32.54 59.53 8.57
C HIS A 19 33.89 58.87 8.83
N ILE A 20 33.94 57.55 8.65
CA ILE A 20 35.12 56.72 8.83
C ILE A 20 35.41 56.03 7.49
N ASP A 21 36.55 56.36 6.90
CA ASP A 21 37.14 55.65 5.77
C ASP A 21 38.04 54.53 6.32
N PHE A 22 37.62 53.28 6.11
CA PHE A 22 38.35 52.09 6.57
C PHE A 22 39.47 51.66 5.62
N ASP A 23 39.47 52.11 4.37
CA ASP A 23 40.59 51.85 3.45
C ASP A 23 41.76 52.81 3.74
N ALA A 24 41.47 54.07 4.05
CA ALA A 24 42.47 55.06 4.46
C ALA A 24 43.18 54.67 5.77
N VAL A 25 42.43 54.31 6.83
CA VAL A 25 43.07 53.84 8.10
C VAL A 25 43.58 52.41 8.00
N GLY A 26 43.03 51.60 7.08
CA GLY A 26 43.35 50.19 6.89
C GLY A 26 44.51 49.90 5.94
N ALA A 27 45.16 50.92 5.37
CA ALA A 27 46.24 50.77 4.38
C ALA A 27 47.43 49.91 4.85
N SER A 28 47.68 49.83 6.15
CA SER A 28 48.68 48.97 6.81
C SER A 28 48.20 47.53 7.11
N GLY A 29 46.94 47.22 6.79
CA GLY A 29 46.24 46.00 7.19
C GLY A 29 45.77 45.96 8.65
N ARG A 30 46.10 46.96 9.49
CA ARG A 30 45.71 47.02 10.92
C ARG A 30 45.56 48.46 11.42
N PHE A 31 44.41 48.79 12.00
CA PHE A 31 44.14 50.08 12.66
C PHE A 31 43.73 49.89 14.13
N LEU A 32 43.80 50.97 14.93
CA LEU A 32 43.51 50.97 16.36
C LEU A 32 42.43 51.99 16.72
N LEU A 33 41.30 51.54 17.26
CA LEU A 33 40.28 52.40 17.85
C LEU A 33 40.61 52.67 19.33
N THR A 34 41.14 53.87 19.62
CA THR A 34 41.56 54.29 20.98
C THR A 34 40.69 55.41 21.54
N GLY A 35 40.85 55.73 22.84
CA GLY A 35 40.10 56.77 23.57
C GLY A 35 39.63 56.30 24.96
N PRO A 36 39.07 57.18 25.81
CA PRO A 36 38.61 56.83 27.15
C PRO A 36 37.39 55.89 27.16
N THR A 37 37.07 55.28 28.31
CA THR A 37 35.83 54.50 28.47
C THR A 37 34.61 55.39 28.20
N GLY A 38 33.60 54.87 27.50
CA GLY A 38 32.43 55.63 27.05
C GLY A 38 32.60 56.42 25.75
N SER A 39 33.80 56.49 25.15
CA SER A 39 34.09 57.29 23.93
C SER A 39 33.50 56.77 22.61
N GLY A 40 32.43 55.95 22.63
CA GLY A 40 31.76 55.44 21.43
C GLY A 40 32.45 54.32 20.66
N LYS A 41 33.62 53.81 21.10
CA LYS A 41 34.33 52.70 20.42
C LYS A 41 33.44 51.49 20.11
N THR A 42 32.66 51.03 21.09
CA THR A 42 31.69 49.93 20.91
C THR A 42 30.56 50.34 19.97
N THR A 43 30.09 51.59 20.04
CA THR A 43 29.05 52.12 19.14
C THR A 43 29.47 52.09 17.67
N ILE A 44 30.76 52.27 17.33
CA ILE A 44 31.26 52.09 15.95
C ILE A 44 31.01 50.65 15.48
N ILE A 45 31.27 49.68 16.35
CA ILE A 45 31.04 48.25 16.09
C ILE A 45 29.54 47.95 15.99
N ASP A 46 28.73 48.44 16.93
CA ASP A 46 27.27 48.28 16.91
C ASP A 46 26.64 48.91 15.66
N ALA A 47 27.18 50.04 15.16
CA ALA A 47 26.71 50.66 13.93
C ALA A 47 26.97 49.77 12.69
N ILE A 48 28.10 49.06 12.64
CA ILE A 48 28.40 48.08 11.58
C ILE A 48 27.43 46.90 11.65
N VAL A 49 27.26 46.30 12.83
CA VAL A 49 26.34 45.15 13.01
C VAL A 49 24.90 45.56 12.72
N PHE A 50 24.49 46.77 13.11
CA PHE A 50 23.15 47.29 12.82
C PHE A 50 22.94 47.59 11.35
N ALA A 51 23.92 48.17 10.65
CA ALA A 51 23.83 48.37 9.21
C ALA A 51 23.64 47.04 8.47
N LEU A 52 24.34 45.98 8.88
CA LEU A 52 24.22 44.66 8.26
C LEU A 52 22.91 43.94 8.64
N TYR A 53 22.57 43.85 9.93
CA TYR A 53 21.54 42.93 10.44
C TYR A 53 20.32 43.61 11.09
N GLY A 54 20.24 44.95 11.12
CA GLY A 54 19.14 45.66 11.78
C GLY A 54 19.09 45.47 13.31
N ASP A 55 20.23 45.12 13.91
CA ASP A 55 20.38 44.83 15.34
C ASP A 55 21.80 45.11 15.84
N VAL A 56 21.98 45.23 17.16
CA VAL A 56 23.26 45.56 17.81
C VAL A 56 24.08 44.31 18.18
N ALA A 57 25.37 44.48 18.50
CA ALA A 57 26.28 43.36 18.77
C ALA A 57 26.02 42.66 20.12
N ASP A 58 25.24 43.27 21.00
CA ASP A 58 24.83 42.67 22.27
C ASP A 58 23.35 42.91 22.62
N SER A 59 22.48 42.20 21.88
CA SER A 59 21.02 42.27 22.03
C SER A 59 20.46 41.71 23.35
N ALA A 60 21.31 41.21 24.25
CA ALA A 60 20.91 40.73 25.58
C ALA A 60 20.81 41.87 26.62
N ASP A 61 21.69 42.87 26.51
CA ASP A 61 21.84 43.96 27.49
C ASP A 61 21.45 45.34 26.93
N SER A 62 21.14 45.42 25.63
CA SER A 62 20.79 46.67 24.94
C SER A 62 19.59 46.52 23.99
N SER A 63 18.58 47.37 24.18
CA SER A 63 17.43 47.47 23.26
C SER A 63 17.82 48.23 21.99
N LYS A 64 17.13 47.94 20.87
CA LYS A 64 17.34 48.59 19.57
C LYS A 64 17.17 50.11 19.61
N GLU A 65 16.48 50.64 20.62
CA GLU A 65 16.26 52.06 20.85
C GLU A 65 17.55 52.80 21.26
N ARG A 66 18.46 52.12 21.98
CA ARG A 66 19.72 52.72 22.47
C ARG A 66 20.72 53.08 21.37
N ILE A 67 20.52 52.62 20.13
CA ILE A 67 21.43 52.98 19.03
C ILE A 67 21.27 54.45 18.63
N ARG A 68 20.08 55.05 18.80
CA ARG A 68 19.89 56.49 18.61
C ARG A 68 20.61 57.27 19.71
N SER A 69 21.35 58.30 19.32
CA SER A 69 21.96 59.24 20.27
C SER A 69 20.90 60.03 21.04
N THR A 70 21.07 60.11 22.36
CA THR A 70 20.28 60.98 23.26
C THR A 70 20.63 62.46 23.11
N LEU A 71 21.72 62.78 22.42
CA LEU A 71 22.22 64.15 22.22
C LEU A 71 21.54 64.88 21.04
N VAL A 72 20.65 64.21 20.30
CA VAL A 72 19.96 64.78 19.12
C VAL A 72 18.44 64.87 19.30
N GLY A 73 17.91 66.09 19.18
CA GLY A 73 16.48 66.37 19.27
C GLY A 73 15.65 65.70 18.15
N PRO A 74 14.31 65.65 18.29
CA PRO A 74 13.40 64.85 17.45
C PRO A 74 13.25 65.35 16.00
N HIS A 75 14.04 66.34 15.57
CA HIS A 75 14.13 66.84 14.20
C HIS A 75 15.31 66.23 13.42
N THR A 76 16.34 65.73 14.10
CA THR A 76 17.53 65.15 13.46
C THR A 76 17.29 63.67 13.15
N GLU A 77 17.47 63.27 11.90
CA GLU A 77 17.45 61.85 11.49
C GLU A 77 18.65 61.11 12.10
N SER A 78 18.38 59.99 12.78
CA SER A 78 19.43 59.01 13.09
C SER A 78 19.64 58.12 11.88
N VAL A 79 20.86 58.02 11.35
CA VAL A 79 21.14 57.20 10.17
C VAL A 79 22.55 56.60 10.24
N ILE A 80 22.68 55.39 9.70
CA ILE A 80 23.94 54.70 9.47
C ILE A 80 23.99 54.32 7.99
N GLU A 81 25.13 54.58 7.34
CA GLU A 81 25.39 54.24 5.95
C GLU A 81 26.76 53.52 5.86
N LEU A 82 26.75 52.26 5.43
CA LEU A 82 27.90 51.36 5.38
C LEU A 82 28.16 50.95 3.92
N VAL A 83 29.43 51.01 3.48
CA VAL A 83 29.89 50.45 2.21
C VAL A 83 30.81 49.27 2.48
N PHE A 84 30.51 48.12 1.88
CA PHE A 84 31.26 46.87 2.07
C PHE A 84 31.34 46.06 0.78
N SER A 85 32.29 45.12 0.70
CA SER A 85 32.44 44.18 -0.41
C SER A 85 32.54 42.72 0.07
N THR A 86 32.10 41.82 -0.80
CA THR A 86 32.05 40.37 -0.60
C THR A 86 32.41 39.65 -1.91
N GLY A 87 32.42 38.32 -1.91
CA GLY A 87 32.55 37.56 -3.17
C GLY A 87 31.38 37.74 -4.13
N ALA A 88 30.25 38.32 -3.67
CA ALA A 88 29.08 38.63 -4.48
C ALA A 88 29.07 40.07 -5.04
N GLY A 89 30.04 40.92 -4.68
CA GLY A 89 30.17 42.29 -5.20
C GLY A 89 30.30 43.37 -4.13
N VAL A 90 30.08 44.62 -4.53
CA VAL A 90 30.14 45.83 -3.68
C VAL A 90 28.73 46.31 -3.36
N TYR A 91 28.49 46.61 -2.08
CA TYR A 91 27.17 46.97 -1.55
C TYR A 91 27.23 48.25 -0.72
N ARG A 92 26.21 49.10 -0.86
CA ARG A 92 25.93 50.21 0.06
C ARG A 92 24.62 49.93 0.81
N VAL A 93 24.66 49.95 2.13
CA VAL A 93 23.46 49.87 2.99
C VAL A 93 23.29 51.15 3.76
N ARG A 94 22.10 51.77 3.65
CA ARG A 94 21.65 52.85 4.55
C ARG A 94 20.52 52.31 5.45
N ARG A 95 20.70 52.36 6.76
CA ARG A 95 19.64 52.07 7.74
C ARG A 95 19.33 53.24 8.65
N THR A 96 18.05 53.34 9.01
CA THR A 96 17.49 54.27 9.99
C THR A 96 16.85 53.42 11.09
N PRO A 97 17.16 53.62 12.39
CA PRO A 97 16.46 52.94 13.48
C PRO A 97 15.04 53.48 13.64
N THR A 98 14.20 52.78 14.42
CA THR A 98 12.90 53.30 14.86
C THR A 98 13.13 54.40 15.91
N TYR A 99 12.48 55.56 15.77
CA TYR A 99 12.58 56.65 16.76
C TYR A 99 11.35 57.58 16.79
N GLU A 100 11.14 58.26 17.91
CA GLU A 100 10.15 59.33 18.04
C GLU A 100 10.62 60.60 17.33
N ARG A 101 9.92 60.98 16.26
CA ARG A 101 10.22 62.12 15.40
C ARG A 101 9.17 63.21 15.58
N ALA A 102 9.56 64.48 15.50
CA ALA A 102 8.62 65.60 15.52
C ALA A 102 7.62 65.52 14.35
N LYS A 103 6.31 65.72 14.65
CA LYS A 103 5.24 65.66 13.65
C LYS A 103 5.43 66.72 12.55
N ARG A 104 5.10 66.36 11.30
CA ARG A 104 5.14 67.27 10.14
C ARG A 104 4.11 68.41 10.18
N ARG A 105 3.07 68.28 11.02
CA ARG A 105 2.05 69.30 11.34
C ARG A 105 1.58 69.08 12.78
N GLY A 106 1.31 70.16 13.52
CA GLY A 106 0.93 70.11 14.94
C GLY A 106 2.11 69.93 15.89
N GLN A 107 1.83 69.91 17.20
CA GLN A 107 2.84 69.70 18.26
C GLN A 107 2.98 68.21 18.63
N GLY A 108 4.11 67.87 19.25
CA GLY A 108 4.44 66.51 19.72
C GLY A 108 5.12 65.63 18.68
N THR A 109 5.47 64.41 19.10
CA THR A 109 6.18 63.42 18.28
C THR A 109 5.24 62.39 17.65
N THR A 110 5.80 61.56 16.78
CA THR A 110 5.21 60.37 16.17
C THR A 110 6.31 59.36 15.90
N THR A 111 6.01 58.08 16.03
CA THR A 111 6.97 57.00 15.76
C THR A 111 7.30 56.97 14.28
N GLN A 112 8.58 57.14 13.93
CA GLN A 112 9.11 56.79 12.62
C GLN A 112 9.66 55.37 12.70
N ASN A 113 9.06 54.43 11.95
CA ASN A 113 9.59 53.08 11.81
C ASN A 113 10.99 53.11 11.17
N GLY A 114 11.84 52.17 11.58
CA GLY A 114 13.13 51.96 10.94
C GLY A 114 12.98 51.60 9.46
N THR A 115 13.98 52.00 8.67
CA THR A 115 14.01 51.80 7.20
C THR A 115 15.37 51.28 6.76
N VAL A 116 15.40 50.52 5.67
CA VAL A 116 16.63 50.11 4.98
C VAL A 116 16.60 50.55 3.52
N LYS A 117 17.77 50.81 2.95
CA LYS A 117 18.03 50.88 1.51
C LYS A 117 19.33 50.14 1.23
N LEU A 118 19.26 49.09 0.41
CA LEU A 118 20.42 48.33 -0.08
C LEU A 118 20.60 48.63 -1.56
N TRP A 119 21.79 49.07 -1.97
CA TRP A 119 22.19 49.23 -3.37
C TRP A 119 23.36 48.29 -3.69
N HIS A 120 23.33 47.68 -4.88
CA HIS A 120 24.52 47.17 -5.55
C HIS A 120 25.29 48.34 -6.18
N LEU A 121 26.63 48.36 -6.05
CA LEU A 121 27.51 49.32 -6.73
C LEU A 121 28.39 48.58 -7.75
N ALA A 122 28.77 49.27 -8.83
CA ALA A 122 29.74 48.73 -9.80
C ALA A 122 31.14 48.58 -9.19
N GLU A 123 31.54 49.55 -8.37
CA GLU A 123 32.83 49.63 -7.69
C GLU A 123 32.73 50.41 -6.37
N VAL A 124 33.79 50.44 -5.58
CA VAL A 124 33.82 51.16 -4.29
C VAL A 124 33.80 52.66 -4.54
N GLY A 125 32.69 53.31 -4.19
CA GLY A 125 32.47 54.74 -4.45
C GLY A 125 31.82 55.05 -5.81
N GLY A 126 31.58 54.04 -6.64
CA GLY A 126 30.81 54.18 -7.88
C GLY A 126 29.32 54.40 -7.65
N GLU A 127 28.61 54.75 -8.72
CA GLU A 127 27.14 54.88 -8.70
C GLU A 127 26.44 53.52 -8.54
N PRO A 128 25.18 53.51 -8.06
CA PRO A 128 24.36 52.30 -8.02
C PRO A 128 24.10 51.70 -9.40
N LEU A 129 24.12 50.37 -9.46
CA LEU A 129 23.69 49.62 -10.64
C LEU A 129 22.16 49.62 -10.78
N ASP A 130 21.44 49.53 -9.66
CA ASP A 130 20.01 49.29 -9.60
C ASP A 130 19.28 50.23 -8.61
N GLU A 131 17.95 50.27 -8.68
CA GLU A 131 17.11 50.87 -7.63
C GLU A 131 17.30 50.16 -6.28
N PRO A 132 17.24 50.88 -5.14
CA PRO A 132 17.51 50.28 -3.84
C PRO A 132 16.42 49.30 -3.41
N VAL A 133 16.83 48.12 -2.91
CA VAL A 133 15.94 47.24 -2.16
C VAL A 133 15.56 47.94 -0.86
N THR A 134 14.27 48.27 -0.72
CA THR A 134 13.71 49.07 0.39
C THR A 134 12.90 48.26 1.41
N ARG A 135 12.48 47.05 1.05
CA ARG A 135 11.72 46.15 1.93
C ARG A 135 12.68 45.44 2.88
N VAL A 136 12.40 45.53 4.18
CA VAL A 136 13.30 45.08 5.25
C VAL A 136 13.70 43.61 5.09
N GLY A 137 12.73 42.68 5.03
CA GLY A 137 13.02 41.25 4.90
C GLY A 137 13.77 40.87 3.61
N ASP A 138 13.50 41.57 2.50
CA ASP A 138 14.13 41.30 1.20
C ASP A 138 15.60 41.76 1.22
N ALA A 139 15.87 42.94 1.79
CA ALA A 139 17.23 43.45 1.98
C ALA A 139 18.02 42.68 3.07
N ASP A 140 17.36 42.26 4.16
CA ASP A 140 17.98 41.42 5.20
C ASP A 140 18.40 40.06 4.63
N ALA A 141 17.55 39.43 3.81
CA ALA A 141 17.87 38.19 3.12
C ALA A 141 19.03 38.35 2.12
N GLU A 142 19.07 39.47 1.38
CA GLU A 142 20.16 39.74 0.42
C GLU A 142 21.50 40.04 1.11
N ILE A 143 21.50 40.82 2.20
CA ILE A 143 22.71 41.04 3.00
C ILE A 143 23.19 39.72 3.62
N ALA A 144 22.27 38.87 4.13
CA ALA A 144 22.63 37.55 4.65
C ALA A 144 23.23 36.64 3.57
N ARG A 145 22.70 36.66 2.33
CA ARG A 145 23.28 35.95 1.18
C ARG A 145 24.67 36.47 0.82
N ALA A 146 24.86 37.78 0.72
CA ALA A 146 26.12 38.39 0.30
C ALA A 146 27.23 38.22 1.36
N VAL A 147 26.91 38.40 2.65
CA VAL A 147 27.86 38.26 3.77
C VAL A 147 28.15 36.78 4.07
N GLY A 148 27.18 35.89 3.87
CA GLY A 148 27.32 34.45 4.09
C GLY A 148 27.35 34.02 5.56
N LEU A 149 27.06 34.93 6.51
CA LEU A 149 27.06 34.68 7.95
C LEU A 149 25.81 35.26 8.62
N SER A 150 25.26 34.56 9.61
CA SER A 150 24.21 35.07 10.50
C SER A 150 24.74 36.15 11.45
N ARG A 151 23.83 36.88 12.12
CA ARG A 151 24.17 37.87 13.15
C ARG A 151 25.00 37.25 14.29
N GLU A 152 24.60 36.08 14.80
CA GLU A 152 25.34 35.36 15.85
C GLU A 152 26.75 35.02 15.36
N GLN A 153 26.86 34.40 14.18
CA GLN A 153 28.14 33.98 13.61
C GLN A 153 29.08 35.19 13.39
N PHE A 154 28.56 36.29 12.83
CA PHE A 154 29.32 37.52 12.59
C PHE A 154 29.84 38.15 13.89
N THR A 155 29.02 38.17 14.94
CA THR A 155 29.37 38.67 16.30
C THR A 155 30.16 37.67 17.15
N GLN A 156 30.57 36.54 16.57
CA GLN A 156 31.46 35.53 17.15
C GLN A 156 32.78 35.37 16.38
N THR A 157 32.82 35.71 15.09
CA THR A 157 33.95 35.42 14.18
C THR A 157 34.58 36.67 13.55
N VAL A 158 33.78 37.65 13.11
CA VAL A 158 34.27 38.87 12.41
C VAL A 158 34.39 40.02 13.40
N VAL A 159 33.40 40.17 14.26
CA VAL A 159 33.37 41.11 15.38
C VAL A 159 33.53 40.32 16.66
N LEU A 160 34.56 40.64 17.46
CA LEU A 160 34.79 40.05 18.78
C LEU A 160 34.43 41.07 19.88
N PRO A 161 33.17 41.11 20.34
CA PRO A 161 32.80 41.96 21.47
C PRO A 161 33.46 41.44 22.76
N GLN A 162 33.73 42.35 23.70
CA GLN A 162 34.47 42.03 24.91
C GLN A 162 33.82 40.87 25.69
N GLY A 163 34.65 39.92 26.15
CA GLY A 163 34.22 38.75 26.91
C GLY A 163 33.74 37.55 26.07
N LYS A 164 33.08 37.73 24.91
CA LYS A 164 32.45 36.60 24.19
C LYS A 164 33.45 35.56 23.66
N PHE A 165 34.67 35.95 23.26
CA PHE A 165 35.71 35.00 22.86
C PHE A 165 36.18 34.10 24.04
N ALA A 166 36.17 34.62 25.27
CA ALA A 166 36.45 33.79 26.45
C ALA A 166 35.33 32.76 26.70
N ARG A 167 34.09 33.03 26.26
CA ARG A 167 33.01 32.03 26.26
C ARG A 167 33.24 30.96 25.20
N PHE A 168 33.64 31.32 23.97
CA PHE A 168 34.00 30.32 22.93
C PHE A 168 35.15 29.38 23.38
N LEU A 169 36.18 29.93 24.02
CA LEU A 169 37.28 29.12 24.59
C LEU A 169 36.81 28.21 25.73
N ARG A 170 35.86 28.66 26.56
CA ARG A 170 35.30 27.92 27.71
C ARG A 170 34.11 27.02 27.38
N ALA A 171 33.57 27.09 26.16
CA ALA A 171 32.44 26.29 25.70
C ALA A 171 32.73 24.79 25.88
N ASP A 172 31.70 24.00 26.19
CA ASP A 172 31.84 22.54 26.18
C ASP A 172 32.01 21.98 24.75
N SER A 173 32.22 20.68 24.62
CA SER A 173 32.46 20.05 23.32
C SER A 173 31.24 20.17 22.38
N SER A 174 30.02 20.11 22.95
CA SER A 174 28.74 20.22 22.24
C SER A 174 28.43 21.64 21.80
N GLU A 175 28.56 22.65 22.67
CA GLU A 175 28.45 24.08 22.28
C GLU A 175 29.45 24.39 21.15
N ARG A 176 30.71 23.97 21.30
CA ARG A 176 31.76 24.21 20.29
C ARG A 176 31.46 23.48 18.97
N GLN A 177 30.94 22.25 19.02
CA GLN A 177 30.54 21.52 17.82
C GLN A 177 29.39 22.22 17.07
N HIS A 178 28.36 22.71 17.78
CA HIS A 178 27.28 23.50 17.16
C HIS A 178 27.82 24.80 16.55
N LEU A 179 28.65 25.56 17.28
CA LEU A 179 29.23 26.82 16.79
C LEU A 179 30.09 26.61 15.53
N LEU A 180 30.87 25.53 15.48
CA LEU A 180 31.66 25.18 14.28
C LEU A 180 30.76 24.70 13.12
N LYS A 181 29.75 23.87 13.40
CA LYS A 181 28.77 23.38 12.41
C LYS A 181 28.04 24.54 11.72
N ASP A 182 27.63 25.53 12.50
CA ASP A 182 26.92 26.72 12.02
C ASP A 182 27.87 27.63 11.23
N VAL A 183 29.07 27.95 11.75
CA VAL A 183 30.07 28.81 11.09
C VAL A 183 30.56 28.23 9.74
N PHE A 184 30.66 26.90 9.62
CA PHE A 184 31.05 26.25 8.37
C PHE A 184 29.85 25.76 7.52
N GLY A 185 28.61 26.06 7.92
CA GLY A 185 27.39 25.70 7.18
C GLY A 185 27.16 24.18 7.02
N THR A 186 27.77 23.34 7.86
CA THR A 186 27.76 21.88 7.67
C THR A 186 26.46 21.19 8.09
N GLY A 187 25.44 21.92 8.55
CA GLY A 187 24.14 21.36 8.96
C GLY A 187 23.38 20.59 7.87
N ILE A 188 23.77 20.74 6.60
CA ILE A 188 23.27 19.90 5.49
C ILE A 188 23.64 18.41 5.65
N TYR A 189 24.77 18.09 6.28
CA TYR A 189 25.21 16.70 6.44
C TYR A 189 24.38 15.97 7.49
N ASP A 190 24.08 16.60 8.64
CA ASP A 190 23.15 16.08 9.65
C ASP A 190 21.77 15.80 9.03
N ALA A 191 21.23 16.72 8.23
CA ALA A 191 19.93 16.54 7.57
C ALA A 191 19.92 15.35 6.59
N ILE A 192 21.03 15.08 5.90
CA ILE A 192 21.19 13.89 5.04
C ILE A 192 21.28 12.62 5.90
N GLN A 193 22.05 12.66 6.99
CA GLN A 193 22.20 11.54 7.93
C GLN A 193 20.86 11.16 8.58
N ASP A 194 20.09 12.13 9.08
CA ASP A 194 18.77 11.91 9.66
C ASP A 194 17.79 11.33 8.65
N ALA A 195 17.77 11.83 7.42
CA ALA A 195 16.93 11.30 6.35
C ALA A 195 17.25 9.82 6.02
N LEU A 196 18.54 9.46 5.98
CA LEU A 196 18.99 8.07 5.77
C LEU A 196 18.64 7.17 6.96
N ILE A 197 18.78 7.67 8.20
CA ILE A 197 18.42 6.94 9.42
C ILE A 197 16.90 6.67 9.46
N GLN A 198 16.06 7.63 9.10
CA GLN A 198 14.60 7.40 9.04
C GLN A 198 14.22 6.45 7.91
N ALA A 199 14.79 6.60 6.70
CA ALA A 199 14.53 5.68 5.59
C ALA A 199 14.92 4.22 5.93
N SER A 200 16.04 4.03 6.63
CA SER A 200 16.47 2.72 7.14
C SER A 200 15.49 2.14 8.17
N ARG A 201 15.07 2.95 9.16
CA ARG A 201 14.07 2.54 10.18
C ARG A 201 12.71 2.19 9.58
N ASP A 202 12.24 2.98 8.62
CA ASP A 202 10.97 2.75 7.95
C ASP A 202 11.02 1.50 7.05
N GLY A 203 12.16 1.23 6.40
CA GLY A 203 12.41 -0.02 5.70
C GLY A 203 12.37 -1.23 6.65
N ALA A 204 13.09 -1.16 7.77
CA ALA A 204 13.12 -2.23 8.77
C ALA A 204 11.72 -2.55 9.32
N ARG A 205 10.93 -1.54 9.71
CA ARG A 205 9.56 -1.76 10.21
C ARG A 205 8.65 -2.44 9.18
N ARG A 206 8.78 -2.13 7.89
CA ARG A 206 7.98 -2.79 6.82
C ARG A 206 8.32 -4.27 6.68
N VAL A 207 9.61 -4.63 6.76
CA VAL A 207 10.05 -6.03 6.74
C VAL A 207 9.55 -6.77 7.98
N GLU A 208 9.65 -6.14 9.16
CA GLU A 208 9.17 -6.71 10.43
C GLU A 208 7.66 -6.96 10.43
N GLN A 209 6.86 -6.01 9.92
CA GLN A 209 5.41 -6.17 9.76
C GLN A 209 5.07 -7.31 8.78
N ALA A 210 5.65 -7.32 7.58
CA ALA A 210 5.38 -8.37 6.59
C ALA A 210 5.76 -9.77 7.11
N ALA A 211 6.86 -9.87 7.87
CA ALA A 211 7.27 -11.11 8.53
C ALA A 211 6.34 -11.51 9.69
N ALA A 212 5.69 -10.56 10.37
CA ALA A 212 4.71 -10.83 11.42
C ALA A 212 3.36 -11.29 10.84
N ASP A 213 2.89 -10.63 9.77
CA ASP A 213 1.64 -11.00 9.07
C ASP A 213 1.72 -12.43 8.50
N LEU A 214 2.85 -12.79 7.88
CA LEU A 214 3.08 -14.15 7.37
C LEU A 214 3.10 -15.21 8.49
N ARG A 215 3.76 -14.92 9.63
CA ARG A 215 3.74 -15.81 10.81
C ARG A 215 2.33 -15.97 11.37
N GLY A 216 1.52 -14.92 11.38
CA GLY A 216 0.12 -14.97 11.80
C GLY A 216 -0.72 -15.90 10.92
N GLN A 217 -0.52 -15.85 9.60
CA GLN A 217 -1.21 -16.71 8.62
C GLN A 217 -0.77 -18.17 8.73
N VAL A 218 0.55 -18.44 8.79
CA VAL A 218 1.08 -19.80 8.97
C VAL A 218 0.63 -20.42 10.29
N ALA A 219 0.63 -19.67 11.38
CA ALA A 219 0.08 -20.13 12.66
C ALA A 219 -1.44 -20.36 12.62
N SER A 220 -2.18 -19.72 11.71
CA SER A 220 -3.60 -20.04 11.49
C SER A 220 -3.77 -21.36 10.76
N LEU A 221 -2.95 -21.63 9.74
CA LEU A 221 -2.94 -22.89 8.99
C LEU A 221 -2.52 -24.07 9.87
N GLY A 222 -1.38 -23.99 10.57
CA GLY A 222 -0.84 -25.06 11.41
C GLY A 222 -1.72 -25.53 12.59
N ARG A 223 -2.88 -24.89 12.83
CA ARG A 223 -3.90 -25.31 13.80
C ARG A 223 -5.09 -26.06 13.18
N HIS A 224 -5.08 -26.31 11.87
CA HIS A 224 -6.12 -27.08 11.20
C HIS A 224 -5.96 -28.59 11.48
N PRO A 225 -7.04 -29.36 11.75
CA PRO A 225 -6.95 -30.79 12.07
C PRO A 225 -6.18 -31.61 11.03
N LEU A 226 -6.43 -31.37 9.74
CA LEU A 226 -5.75 -32.01 8.60
C LEU A 226 -4.21 -31.83 8.58
N LEU A 227 -3.67 -30.92 9.39
CA LEU A 227 -2.23 -30.59 9.46
C LEU A 227 -1.58 -31.00 10.78
N THR A 228 -2.39 -31.39 11.76
CA THR A 228 -1.96 -31.84 13.10
C THR A 228 -2.18 -33.34 13.31
N GLU A 229 -3.09 -33.96 12.54
CA GLU A 229 -3.17 -35.41 12.37
C GLU A 229 -1.93 -35.93 11.61
N ALA A 230 -1.32 -37.00 12.11
CA ALA A 230 -0.33 -37.76 11.35
C ALA A 230 -1.05 -38.67 10.33
N PRO A 231 -0.45 -38.97 9.16
CA PRO A 231 -1.07 -39.86 8.17
C PRO A 231 -1.12 -41.30 8.68
N SER A 232 -2.25 -41.71 9.23
CA SER A 232 -2.54 -43.10 9.60
C SER A 232 -2.72 -43.96 8.35
N SER A 233 -1.79 -44.89 8.11
CA SER A 233 -1.78 -45.79 6.96
C SER A 233 -2.82 -46.93 7.02
N ALA A 234 -3.99 -46.68 7.62
CA ALA A 234 -5.01 -47.68 7.92
C ALA A 234 -6.20 -47.64 6.94
N ASP A 235 -6.64 -46.45 6.51
CA ASP A 235 -7.97 -46.25 5.91
C ASP A 235 -8.00 -46.31 4.36
N ILE A 236 -6.97 -46.87 3.73
CA ILE A 236 -6.82 -46.95 2.25
C ILE A 236 -7.01 -48.39 1.72
N ALA A 237 -7.16 -49.38 2.61
CA ALA A 237 -7.08 -50.81 2.27
C ALA A 237 -8.41 -51.52 1.95
N ASP A 238 -9.55 -50.83 1.92
CA ASP A 238 -10.90 -51.45 1.82
C ASP A 238 -11.81 -50.75 0.78
N ALA A 239 -11.33 -50.66 -0.46
CA ALA A 239 -12.07 -50.06 -1.59
C ALA A 239 -11.62 -50.58 -2.97
N GLY A 240 -11.26 -51.87 -3.06
CA GLY A 240 -10.42 -52.39 -4.16
C GLY A 240 -10.78 -53.75 -4.78
N GLU A 241 -11.90 -54.39 -4.42
CA GLU A 241 -12.33 -55.65 -5.03
C GLU A 241 -13.87 -55.80 -5.05
N GLU A 242 -14.39 -56.85 -5.70
CA GLU A 242 -15.82 -57.11 -5.97
C GLU A 242 -16.60 -56.08 -6.82
N THR A 243 -16.43 -56.10 -8.17
CA THR A 243 -17.54 -56.13 -9.15
C THR A 243 -17.04 -56.23 -10.61
N ALA A 244 -16.60 -57.41 -11.06
CA ALA A 244 -16.29 -57.65 -12.48
C ALA A 244 -16.24 -59.14 -12.89
N ASP A 245 -17.36 -59.87 -12.86
CA ASP A 245 -17.45 -61.16 -13.58
C ASP A 245 -18.88 -61.47 -14.09
N ALA A 246 -19.10 -61.22 -15.39
CA ALA A 246 -20.19 -61.77 -16.20
C ALA A 246 -19.91 -61.53 -17.71
N ASP A 247 -20.35 -62.47 -18.56
CA ASP A 247 -20.48 -62.37 -20.02
C ASP A 247 -19.23 -62.12 -20.91
N GLN A 248 -18.41 -63.17 -20.96
CA GLN A 248 -18.02 -63.90 -22.19
C GLN A 248 -17.21 -63.19 -23.32
N ALA A 249 -15.93 -63.58 -23.36
CA ALA A 249 -15.26 -64.29 -24.48
C ALA A 249 -15.15 -63.66 -25.89
N VAL A 250 -13.90 -63.58 -26.39
CA VAL A 250 -13.43 -64.36 -27.55
C VAL A 250 -11.89 -64.42 -27.58
N LEU A 251 -11.34 -65.59 -27.94
CA LEU A 251 -9.91 -65.89 -28.15
C LEU A 251 -9.40 -65.29 -29.50
N PRO A 252 -8.07 -65.17 -29.80
CA PRO A 252 -7.03 -66.14 -29.43
C PRO A 252 -5.57 -65.65 -29.19
N GLU A 253 -4.73 -66.59 -28.71
CA GLU A 253 -3.31 -66.87 -29.06
C GLU A 253 -2.21 -65.78 -29.03
N ASP A 254 -0.93 -66.08 -28.75
CA ASP A 254 -0.30 -67.13 -27.91
C ASP A 254 1.19 -66.72 -27.65
N SER A 255 1.77 -67.27 -26.59
CA SER A 255 3.20 -67.55 -26.33
C SER A 255 4.31 -66.68 -26.98
N SER A 256 5.13 -66.08 -26.10
CA SER A 256 6.53 -65.68 -26.39
C SER A 256 7.42 -66.92 -26.71
N PRO A 257 8.68 -66.76 -27.17
CA PRO A 257 9.78 -66.56 -26.20
C PRO A 257 11.07 -65.87 -26.73
N GLU A 258 12.08 -65.87 -25.84
CA GLU A 258 13.54 -65.89 -26.10
C GLU A 258 14.32 -64.63 -26.55
N ALA A 259 15.31 -64.29 -25.71
CA ALA A 259 16.57 -63.60 -26.07
C ALA A 259 17.67 -64.67 -26.29
N PRO A 260 18.90 -64.36 -26.81
CA PRO A 260 19.92 -63.76 -25.92
C PRO A 260 21.09 -62.95 -26.58
N SER A 261 21.80 -62.19 -25.72
CA SER A 261 23.27 -61.94 -25.67
C SER A 261 24.15 -61.64 -26.91
N GLY A 262 25.04 -60.64 -26.78
CA GLY A 262 26.48 -60.82 -27.14
C GLY A 262 27.28 -59.63 -27.74
N GLY A 263 28.15 -58.99 -26.94
CA GLY A 263 29.38 -58.24 -27.33
C GLY A 263 29.28 -57.02 -28.28
N THR A 264 30.32 -56.19 -28.52
CA THR A 264 31.60 -55.92 -27.81
C THR A 264 32.29 -54.68 -28.44
N GLN A 265 32.65 -53.65 -27.64
CA GLN A 265 33.66 -52.58 -27.93
C GLN A 265 33.42 -51.69 -29.20
N GLU A 266 33.98 -50.48 -29.40
CA GLU A 266 35.04 -49.71 -28.72
C GLU A 266 34.91 -48.17 -28.95
N ALA A 267 35.77 -47.37 -28.29
CA ALA A 267 36.30 -46.05 -28.70
C ALA A 267 35.51 -44.70 -28.55
N LEU A 268 35.81 -43.98 -27.45
CA LEU A 268 36.39 -42.60 -27.38
C LEU A 268 35.51 -41.34 -27.70
N PRO A 269 35.83 -40.13 -27.15
CA PRO A 269 34.83 -39.48 -26.27
C PRO A 269 34.67 -37.93 -26.30
N LEU A 270 33.64 -37.46 -25.54
CA LEU A 270 33.48 -36.13 -24.88
C LEU A 270 33.20 -34.88 -25.76
N PRO A 271 32.65 -33.75 -25.22
CA PRO A 271 32.52 -33.38 -23.79
C PRO A 271 31.13 -32.93 -23.26
N THR A 272 31.00 -32.88 -21.92
CA THR A 272 30.08 -32.07 -21.07
C THR A 272 28.56 -32.27 -21.23
N ASP A 273 27.71 -32.18 -20.19
CA ASP A 273 27.83 -31.52 -18.87
C ASP A 273 27.61 -32.46 -17.67
N ASP A 274 28.01 -32.00 -16.48
CA ASP A 274 27.88 -32.73 -15.21
C ASP A 274 26.45 -32.70 -14.62
N ALA A 275 25.93 -33.88 -14.31
CA ALA A 275 24.71 -34.07 -13.53
C ALA A 275 24.97 -35.06 -12.40
N GLU A 276 25.20 -34.55 -11.19
CA GLU A 276 25.44 -35.37 -9.99
C GLU A 276 24.21 -36.21 -9.65
N ARG A 277 24.29 -37.52 -9.90
CA ARG A 277 23.33 -38.48 -9.38
C ARG A 277 23.66 -38.74 -7.91
N ALA A 278 22.86 -38.18 -7.00
CA ALA A 278 22.80 -38.67 -5.64
C ALA A 278 22.24 -40.11 -5.64
N GLU A 279 22.91 -41.03 -4.95
CA GLU A 279 22.39 -42.38 -4.71
C GLU A 279 21.28 -42.34 -3.65
N PRO A 280 20.28 -43.25 -3.70
CA PRO A 280 19.24 -43.31 -2.68
C PRO A 280 19.84 -43.85 -1.37
N GLN A 281 20.11 -42.96 -0.41
CA GLN A 281 20.46 -43.36 0.94
C GLN A 281 19.29 -44.07 1.63
N GLU A 282 19.62 -45.02 2.48
CA GLU A 282 18.67 -45.80 3.27
C GLU A 282 17.82 -44.88 4.17
N ALA A 283 16.54 -45.22 4.35
CA ALA A 283 15.62 -44.40 5.14
C ALA A 283 15.97 -44.49 6.63
N ASP A 284 16.34 -43.35 7.22
CA ASP A 284 16.60 -43.21 8.66
C ASP A 284 15.25 -43.17 9.42
N ASP A 285 15.17 -43.88 10.55
CA ASP A 285 13.93 -44.11 11.34
C ASP A 285 13.53 -42.88 12.18
N ALA A 286 13.43 -41.72 11.53
CA ALA A 286 12.93 -40.49 12.11
C ALA A 286 11.39 -40.47 12.08
N PRO A 287 10.69 -40.11 13.18
CA PRO A 287 9.24 -40.02 13.17
C PRO A 287 8.79 -38.94 12.17
N ALA A 288 7.91 -39.33 11.24
CA ALA A 288 7.42 -38.45 10.19
C ALA A 288 6.79 -37.18 10.78
N GLN A 289 7.42 -36.03 10.51
CA GLN A 289 6.96 -34.74 11.03
C GLN A 289 5.61 -34.38 10.41
N THR A 290 4.67 -33.92 11.23
CA THR A 290 3.37 -33.47 10.71
C THR A 290 3.55 -32.19 9.88
N PRO A 291 2.70 -31.93 8.86
CA PRO A 291 2.79 -30.71 8.05
C PRO A 291 2.86 -29.42 8.88
N ALA A 292 2.16 -29.36 10.03
CA ALA A 292 2.26 -28.25 10.98
C ALA A 292 3.67 -28.06 11.56
N GLN A 293 4.38 -29.14 11.92
CA GLN A 293 5.76 -29.07 12.45
C GLN A 293 6.76 -28.57 11.39
N VAL A 294 6.58 -28.98 10.14
CA VAL A 294 7.43 -28.50 9.03
C VAL A 294 7.12 -27.02 8.72
N LEU A 295 5.85 -26.60 8.81
CA LEU A 295 5.42 -25.19 8.72
C LEU A 295 6.03 -24.31 9.82
N GLU A 296 6.06 -24.77 11.07
CA GLU A 296 6.74 -24.06 12.17
C GLU A 296 8.25 -23.99 11.93
N THR A 297 8.87 -25.07 11.48
CA THR A 297 10.32 -25.13 11.18
C THR A 297 10.69 -24.16 10.05
N ALA A 298 9.86 -24.03 9.02
CA ALA A 298 10.03 -23.06 7.93
C ALA A 298 9.86 -21.59 8.38
N MET A 299 9.28 -21.34 9.56
CA MET A 299 9.10 -20.02 10.18
C MET A 299 10.13 -19.67 11.26
N ALA A 300 10.92 -20.63 11.74
CA ALA A 300 11.85 -20.45 12.86
C ALA A 300 13.11 -19.61 12.52
N GLY A 301 13.43 -19.43 11.24
CA GLY A 301 14.57 -18.65 10.77
C GLY A 301 14.37 -17.13 10.78
N ALA A 302 15.46 -16.37 10.79
CA ALA A 302 15.44 -14.90 10.70
C ALA A 302 14.80 -14.37 9.39
N THR A 303 14.77 -15.21 8.35
CA THR A 303 13.99 -15.03 7.12
C THR A 303 13.16 -16.30 6.85
N PRO A 304 11.87 -16.18 6.53
CA PRO A 304 11.01 -17.30 6.11
C PRO A 304 11.59 -18.15 4.97
N ASN A 305 11.51 -19.49 5.08
CA ASN A 305 11.83 -20.37 3.94
C ASN A 305 10.64 -20.47 2.99
N LEU A 306 10.53 -19.50 2.07
CA LEU A 306 9.42 -19.43 1.11
C LEU A 306 9.31 -20.65 0.19
N VAL A 307 10.41 -21.34 -0.11
CA VAL A 307 10.41 -22.55 -0.95
C VAL A 307 9.78 -23.73 -0.20
N ALA A 308 10.15 -23.93 1.07
CA ALA A 308 9.52 -24.94 1.92
C ALA A 308 8.03 -24.65 2.11
N LEU A 309 7.65 -23.39 2.37
CA LEU A 309 6.25 -22.99 2.52
C LEU A 309 5.41 -23.26 1.25
N ARG A 310 5.95 -22.97 0.05
CA ARG A 310 5.27 -23.31 -1.23
C ARG A 310 5.11 -24.82 -1.42
N ARG A 311 6.15 -25.61 -1.11
CA ARG A 311 6.11 -27.08 -1.26
C ARG A 311 5.08 -27.72 -0.32
N ILE A 312 5.13 -27.39 0.97
CA ILE A 312 4.17 -27.90 1.97
C ILE A 312 2.75 -27.43 1.62
N GLY A 313 2.58 -26.20 1.15
CA GLY A 313 1.28 -25.68 0.69
C GLY A 313 0.66 -26.51 -0.44
N ALA A 314 1.47 -27.03 -1.37
CA ALA A 314 1.01 -27.92 -2.43
C ALA A 314 0.68 -29.33 -1.91
N GLU A 315 1.59 -29.94 -1.12
CA GLU A 315 1.39 -31.26 -0.48
C GLU A 315 0.08 -31.31 0.34
N VAL A 316 -0.20 -30.23 1.07
CA VAL A 316 -1.41 -30.04 1.88
C VAL A 316 -2.66 -29.89 1.04
N LEU A 317 -2.58 -29.15 -0.06
CA LEU A 317 -3.72 -28.89 -0.95
C LEU A 317 -4.13 -30.17 -1.69
N GLU A 318 -3.16 -30.94 -2.18
CA GLU A 318 -3.38 -32.25 -2.81
C GLU A 318 -3.99 -33.26 -1.81
N ALA A 319 -3.47 -33.32 -0.58
CA ALA A 319 -4.06 -34.13 0.48
C ALA A 319 -5.49 -33.69 0.85
N SER A 320 -5.77 -32.39 0.80
CA SER A 320 -7.12 -31.85 1.01
C SER A 320 -8.06 -32.25 -0.13
N HIS A 321 -7.66 -32.06 -1.40
CA HIS A 321 -8.42 -32.48 -2.60
C HIS A 321 -8.83 -33.93 -2.54
N ASN A 322 -7.88 -34.82 -2.25
CA ASN A 322 -8.13 -36.25 -2.20
C ASN A 322 -9.09 -36.61 -1.05
N ARG A 323 -9.07 -35.89 0.08
CA ARG A 323 -10.09 -36.00 1.13
C ARG A 323 -11.46 -35.44 0.71
N VAL A 324 -11.54 -34.35 -0.07
CA VAL A 324 -12.82 -33.82 -0.60
C VAL A 324 -13.45 -34.81 -1.58
N ALA A 325 -12.71 -35.24 -2.60
CA ALA A 325 -13.20 -36.19 -3.60
C ALA A 325 -13.64 -37.53 -2.96
N SER A 326 -12.92 -38.00 -1.94
CA SER A 326 -13.33 -39.16 -1.14
C SER A 326 -14.61 -38.90 -0.32
N ALA A 327 -14.77 -37.72 0.29
CA ALA A 327 -15.97 -37.37 1.05
C ALA A 327 -17.21 -37.25 0.14
N ASP A 328 -17.05 -36.67 -1.05
CA ASP A 328 -18.11 -36.49 -2.02
C ASP A 328 -18.53 -37.83 -2.65
N ALA A 329 -17.57 -38.68 -3.05
CA ALA A 329 -17.87 -40.03 -3.52
C ALA A 329 -18.57 -40.88 -2.45
N ARG A 330 -18.15 -40.79 -1.17
CA ARG A 330 -18.84 -41.42 -0.03
C ARG A 330 -20.25 -40.85 0.17
N ALA A 331 -20.46 -39.55 0.00
CA ALA A 331 -21.76 -38.90 0.12
C ALA A 331 -22.73 -39.31 -1.00
N GLU A 332 -22.27 -39.38 -2.26
CA GLU A 332 -23.05 -39.87 -3.38
C GLU A 332 -23.40 -41.35 -3.23
N ALA A 333 -22.43 -42.20 -2.88
CA ALA A 333 -22.65 -43.62 -2.61
C ALA A 333 -23.72 -43.82 -1.53
N ALA A 334 -23.61 -43.12 -0.40
CA ALA A 334 -24.60 -43.12 0.67
C ALA A 334 -25.99 -42.64 0.22
N GLY A 335 -26.05 -41.60 -0.62
CA GLY A 335 -27.29 -41.10 -1.22
C GLY A 335 -27.98 -42.13 -2.11
N THR A 336 -27.22 -42.87 -2.94
CA THR A 336 -27.79 -43.97 -3.74
C THR A 336 -28.25 -45.12 -2.86
N ALA A 337 -27.51 -45.48 -1.81
CA ALA A 337 -27.89 -46.53 -0.87
C ALA A 337 -29.18 -46.20 -0.13
N LEU A 338 -29.32 -44.97 0.39
CA LEU A 338 -30.54 -44.48 1.03
C LEU A 338 -31.74 -44.52 0.08
N THR A 339 -31.56 -44.12 -1.19
CA THR A 339 -32.63 -44.15 -2.20
C THR A 339 -33.10 -45.58 -2.48
N ARG A 340 -32.18 -46.54 -2.64
CA ARG A 340 -32.53 -47.98 -2.81
C ARG A 340 -33.22 -48.56 -1.58
N ALA A 341 -32.79 -48.19 -0.37
CA ALA A 341 -33.41 -48.63 0.87
C ALA A 341 -34.83 -48.07 1.05
N GLN A 342 -35.10 -46.85 0.56
CA GLN A 342 -36.42 -46.25 0.54
C GLN A 342 -37.36 -46.98 -0.44
N SER A 343 -36.94 -47.25 -1.69
CA SER A 343 -37.78 -47.97 -2.66
C SER A 343 -38.07 -49.41 -2.21
N ALA A 344 -37.07 -50.14 -1.70
CA ALA A 344 -37.26 -51.50 -1.18
C ALA A 344 -38.25 -51.54 0.01
N ARG A 345 -38.28 -50.48 0.84
CA ARG A 345 -39.28 -50.33 1.91
C ARG A 345 -40.68 -50.07 1.37
N GLU A 346 -40.83 -49.23 0.36
CA GLU A 346 -42.13 -48.95 -0.27
C GLU A 346 -42.69 -50.20 -0.97
N GLU A 347 -41.85 -50.99 -1.64
CA GLU A 347 -42.21 -52.29 -2.21
C GLU A 347 -42.63 -53.30 -1.13
N ALA A 348 -41.87 -53.42 -0.04
CA ALA A 348 -42.21 -54.30 1.09
C ALA A 348 -43.53 -53.90 1.77
N GLN A 349 -43.81 -52.60 1.88
CA GLN A 349 -45.06 -52.09 2.44
C GLN A 349 -46.25 -52.34 1.49
N SER A 350 -46.07 -52.14 0.18
CA SER A 350 -47.05 -52.52 -0.85
C SER A 350 -47.37 -54.02 -0.83
N LEU A 351 -46.37 -54.88 -0.67
CA LEU A 351 -46.55 -56.32 -0.52
C LEU A 351 -47.33 -56.67 0.76
N HIS A 352 -47.08 -55.97 1.87
CA HIS A 352 -47.82 -56.14 3.12
C HIS A 352 -49.31 -55.80 2.94
N ASP A 353 -49.63 -54.64 2.36
CA ASP A 353 -51.00 -54.20 2.07
C ASP A 353 -51.73 -55.19 1.14
N LEU A 354 -51.03 -55.76 0.15
CA LEU A 354 -51.57 -56.80 -0.74
C LEU A 354 -51.84 -58.13 -0.01
N LEU A 355 -50.96 -58.54 0.91
CA LEU A 355 -51.15 -59.75 1.71
C LEU A 355 -52.31 -59.61 2.70
N ASP A 356 -52.50 -58.44 3.31
CA ASP A 356 -53.63 -58.18 4.21
C ASP A 356 -54.95 -58.06 3.45
N ARG A 357 -54.94 -57.43 2.27
CA ARG A 357 -56.09 -57.46 1.37
C ARG A 357 -56.43 -58.88 0.90
N ARG A 358 -55.44 -59.74 0.69
CA ARG A 358 -55.66 -61.18 0.40
C ARG A 358 -56.28 -61.90 1.61
N ARG A 359 -55.84 -61.62 2.84
CA ARG A 359 -56.44 -62.19 4.06
C ARG A 359 -57.91 -61.81 4.19
N ALA A 360 -58.24 -60.52 4.05
CA ALA A 360 -59.63 -60.04 4.12
C ALA A 360 -60.55 -60.70 3.06
N LEU A 361 -60.05 -60.92 1.83
CA LEU A 361 -60.80 -61.60 0.77
C LEU A 361 -60.98 -63.10 1.03
N ILE A 362 -60.10 -63.75 1.80
CA ILE A 362 -60.27 -65.14 2.23
C ILE A 362 -61.37 -65.21 3.30
N GLU A 363 -61.34 -64.35 4.32
CA GLU A 363 -62.40 -64.27 5.33
C GLU A 363 -63.78 -63.96 4.71
N GLU A 364 -63.84 -63.08 3.72
CA GLU A 364 -65.09 -62.77 3.01
C GLU A 364 -65.59 -63.98 2.21
N LYS A 365 -64.70 -64.71 1.53
CA LYS A 365 -65.04 -65.96 0.83
C LYS A 365 -65.55 -67.03 1.80
N GLU A 366 -64.94 -67.17 2.97
CA GLU A 366 -65.37 -68.13 4.00
C GLU A 366 -66.76 -67.79 4.52
N ARG A 367 -67.03 -66.53 4.89
CA ARG A 367 -68.36 -66.05 5.29
C ARG A 367 -69.42 -66.22 4.18
N LEU A 368 -69.03 -66.13 2.92
CA LEU A 368 -69.93 -66.40 1.79
C LEU A 368 -70.20 -67.90 1.60
N ALA A 369 -69.23 -68.77 1.89
CA ALA A 369 -69.43 -70.23 1.89
C ALA A 369 -70.35 -70.67 3.04
N GLU A 370 -70.15 -70.16 4.26
CA GLU A 370 -71.04 -70.40 5.41
C GLU A 370 -72.49 -69.99 5.10
N ARG A 371 -72.69 -68.83 4.45
CA ARG A 371 -74.02 -68.39 4.01
C ARG A 371 -74.62 -69.28 2.93
N ALA A 372 -73.84 -69.73 1.95
CA ALA A 372 -74.32 -70.63 0.91
C ALA A 372 -74.73 -72.00 1.47
N GLU A 373 -74.05 -72.48 2.52
CA GLU A 373 -74.46 -73.70 3.25
C GLU A 373 -75.75 -73.48 4.04
N GLN A 374 -75.88 -72.35 4.75
CA GLN A 374 -77.12 -71.95 5.44
C GLN A 374 -78.32 -71.81 4.48
N GLU A 375 -78.13 -71.16 3.33
CA GLU A 375 -79.15 -71.04 2.29
C GLU A 375 -79.53 -72.39 1.68
N ALA A 376 -78.57 -73.31 1.52
CA ALA A 376 -78.83 -74.68 1.06
C ALA A 376 -79.63 -75.51 2.08
N ASP A 377 -79.35 -75.35 3.38
CA ASP A 377 -80.10 -76.02 4.45
C ASP A 377 -81.50 -75.42 4.64
N ASP A 378 -81.68 -74.10 4.57
CA ASP A 378 -83.01 -73.51 4.58
C ASP A 378 -83.81 -73.88 3.32
N ALA A 379 -83.16 -74.04 2.16
CA ALA A 379 -83.81 -74.59 0.97
C ALA A 379 -84.24 -76.06 1.14
N ARG A 380 -83.43 -76.91 1.80
CA ARG A 380 -83.82 -78.28 2.18
C ARG A 380 -85.03 -78.27 3.11
N ARG A 381 -84.99 -77.44 4.18
CA ARG A 381 -86.10 -77.28 5.14
C ARG A 381 -87.39 -76.78 4.47
N LEU A 382 -87.28 -75.91 3.47
CA LEU A 382 -88.42 -75.45 2.67
C LEU A 382 -89.01 -76.59 1.82
N GLN A 383 -88.17 -77.41 1.17
CA GLN A 383 -88.63 -78.58 0.40
C GLN A 383 -89.32 -79.62 1.29
N ASP A 384 -88.83 -79.87 2.49
CA ASP A 384 -89.47 -80.79 3.43
C ASP A 384 -90.76 -80.23 4.02
N ALA A 385 -90.85 -78.91 4.23
CA ALA A 385 -92.11 -78.24 4.56
C ALA A 385 -93.14 -78.35 3.41
N GLU A 386 -92.72 -78.22 2.16
CA GLU A 386 -93.57 -78.49 0.99
C GLU A 386 -94.04 -79.95 0.92
N ARG A 387 -93.13 -80.92 1.12
CA ARG A 387 -93.47 -82.36 1.14
C ARG A 387 -94.50 -82.66 2.22
N ALA A 388 -94.28 -82.17 3.45
CA ALA A 388 -95.24 -82.29 4.55
C ALA A 388 -96.59 -81.64 4.22
N SER A 389 -96.58 -80.45 3.59
CA SER A 389 -97.79 -79.75 3.14
C SER A 389 -98.60 -80.56 2.13
N ARG A 390 -97.94 -81.26 1.18
CA ARG A 390 -98.60 -82.13 0.18
C ARG A 390 -99.23 -83.38 0.81
N VAL A 391 -98.65 -83.93 1.88
CA VAL A 391 -99.17 -85.12 2.58
C VAL A 391 -100.29 -84.78 3.57
N ARG A 392 -100.28 -83.56 4.14
CA ARG A 392 -101.23 -83.09 5.16
C ARG A 392 -102.73 -83.32 4.83
N PRO A 393 -103.25 -83.12 3.60
CA PRO A 393 -104.66 -83.38 3.29
C PRO A 393 -105.02 -84.85 3.41
N TYR A 394 -104.10 -85.76 3.06
CA TYR A 394 -104.33 -87.21 3.11
C TYR A 394 -104.38 -87.71 4.57
N LEU A 395 -103.46 -87.27 5.42
CA LEU A 395 -103.51 -87.56 6.86
C LEU A 395 -104.78 -87.03 7.53
N VAL A 396 -105.28 -85.86 7.13
CA VAL A 396 -106.57 -85.32 7.62
C VAL A 396 -107.75 -86.13 7.07
N ALA A 397 -107.69 -86.61 5.83
CA ALA A 397 -108.72 -87.49 5.25
C ALA A 397 -108.77 -88.85 5.94
N GLU A 398 -107.61 -89.45 6.24
CA GLU A 398 -107.45 -90.67 7.02
C GLU A 398 -108.03 -90.51 8.44
N GLN A 399 -107.57 -89.50 9.20
CA GLN A 399 -108.06 -89.24 10.57
C GLN A 399 -109.57 -88.96 10.63
N THR A 400 -110.15 -88.36 9.58
CA THR A 400 -111.61 -88.12 9.51
C THR A 400 -112.39 -89.34 9.02
N ALA A 401 -111.82 -90.20 8.18
CA ALA A 401 -112.37 -91.51 7.85
C ALA A 401 -112.37 -92.44 9.08
N HIS A 402 -111.26 -92.49 9.82
CA HIS A 402 -111.11 -93.29 11.04
C HIS A 402 -112.14 -92.91 12.10
N ARG A 403 -112.31 -91.61 12.34
CA ARG A 403 -113.32 -91.08 13.27
C ARG A 403 -114.75 -91.44 12.84
N ARG A 404 -115.04 -91.51 11.53
CA ARG A 404 -116.34 -92.00 11.01
C ARG A 404 -116.52 -93.50 11.23
N ALA A 405 -115.47 -94.30 11.06
CA ALA A 405 -115.51 -95.74 11.32
C ALA A 405 -115.79 -96.04 12.81
N GLN A 406 -115.09 -95.35 13.72
CA GLN A 406 -115.35 -95.40 15.16
C GLN A 406 -116.81 -95.03 15.50
N GLN A 407 -117.35 -93.97 14.90
CA GLN A 407 -118.76 -93.56 15.08
C GLN A 407 -119.76 -94.60 14.54
N ALA A 408 -119.49 -95.22 13.39
CA ALA A 408 -120.35 -96.24 12.81
C ALA A 408 -120.41 -97.51 13.68
N VAL A 409 -119.27 -97.95 14.22
CA VAL A 409 -119.19 -99.10 15.14
C VAL A 409 -119.97 -98.83 16.44
N ALA A 410 -119.87 -97.62 17.01
CA ALA A 410 -120.67 -97.23 18.18
C ALA A 410 -122.18 -97.23 17.90
N ALA A 411 -122.61 -96.82 16.71
CA ALA A 411 -124.01 -96.83 16.29
C ALA A 411 -124.57 -98.24 16.00
N LEU A 412 -123.70 -99.21 15.69
CA LEU A 412 -124.09 -100.62 15.56
C LEU A 412 -124.30 -101.28 16.93
N ALA A 413 -123.41 -101.01 17.89
CA ALA A 413 -123.52 -101.54 19.25
C ALA A 413 -124.84 -101.15 19.94
N THR A 414 -125.19 -99.86 19.93
CA THR A 414 -126.44 -99.35 20.55
C THR A 414 -127.72 -99.89 19.93
N ARG A 415 -127.64 -100.53 18.76
CA ARG A 415 -128.78 -101.15 18.07
C ARG A 415 -128.96 -102.64 18.39
N ALA A 416 -127.96 -103.30 18.98
CA ALA A 416 -128.06 -104.68 19.45
C ALA A 416 -128.82 -104.77 20.79
N ASP A 417 -128.47 -103.91 21.74
CA ASP A 417 -129.04 -103.85 23.10
C ASP A 417 -130.57 -103.69 23.14
N GLN A 418 -131.16 -103.08 22.10
CA GLN A 418 -132.60 -102.74 22.05
C GLN A 418 -133.52 -103.91 21.67
N SER A 419 -132.99 -105.09 21.34
CA SER A 419 -133.76 -106.20 20.75
C SER A 419 -134.38 -107.21 21.74
N GLY A 420 -134.44 -106.88 23.03
CA GLY A 420 -134.72 -107.82 24.12
C GLY A 420 -135.95 -107.53 24.99
N LEU A 421 -137.16 -107.40 24.42
CA LEU A 421 -138.44 -107.64 25.13
C LEU A 421 -139.64 -107.62 24.17
N ALA A 422 -140.76 -108.25 24.56
CA ALA A 422 -142.01 -108.22 23.81
C ALA A 422 -143.22 -108.18 24.75
N HIS A 423 -144.08 -107.14 24.65
CA HIS A 423 -145.54 -107.29 24.79
C HIS A 423 -146.32 -106.01 24.41
N LEU A 424 -147.65 -106.15 24.34
CA LEU A 424 -148.69 -105.13 24.21
C LEU A 424 -148.82 -104.42 22.86
N ALA A 425 -149.73 -104.96 22.03
CA ALA A 425 -150.62 -104.12 21.24
C ALA A 425 -151.86 -103.77 22.08
N GLU A 426 -152.42 -102.56 21.93
CA GLU A 426 -153.87 -102.32 21.82
C GLU A 426 -154.17 -100.84 21.49
N GLN A 427 -155.37 -100.59 20.93
CA GLN A 427 -156.09 -99.31 20.83
C GLN A 427 -155.33 -98.13 20.14
N ALA A 428 -155.57 -97.85 18.85
CA ALA A 428 -156.72 -97.11 18.28
C ALA A 428 -156.64 -95.57 18.50
N GLY A 429 -156.86 -94.71 17.49
CA GLY A 429 -157.10 -94.94 16.05
C GLY A 429 -157.67 -93.67 15.36
N VAL A 430 -157.80 -93.69 14.02
CA VAL A 430 -158.40 -92.64 13.14
C VAL A 430 -157.73 -91.23 13.20
N THR A 431 -157.67 -90.38 12.16
CA THR A 431 -158.29 -90.34 10.81
C THR A 431 -157.30 -90.06 9.65
N SER A 432 -157.77 -90.33 8.43
CA SER A 432 -157.28 -89.90 7.10
C SER A 432 -157.32 -88.35 6.89
N PRO A 433 -156.97 -87.74 5.70
CA PRO A 433 -156.67 -88.35 4.39
C PRO A 433 -155.50 -87.77 3.53
N GLY A 434 -155.17 -88.53 2.47
CA GLY A 434 -154.58 -88.03 1.20
C GLY A 434 -153.06 -88.18 1.03
N SER A 435 -152.51 -88.48 -0.15
CA SER A 435 -153.08 -88.99 -1.42
C SER A 435 -151.94 -89.29 -2.42
N THR A 436 -152.01 -90.42 -3.15
CA THR A 436 -151.51 -90.66 -4.54
C THR A 436 -150.03 -90.39 -4.90
N GLU A 437 -149.30 -91.23 -5.65
CA GLU A 437 -149.60 -92.54 -6.28
C GLU A 437 -148.32 -93.27 -6.76
N GLU A 438 -148.42 -94.58 -7.01
CA GLU A 438 -147.68 -95.42 -7.98
C GLU A 438 -146.13 -95.63 -7.91
N ALA A 439 -145.56 -96.78 -8.30
CA ALA A 439 -146.14 -98.06 -8.78
C ALA A 439 -145.24 -99.31 -8.56
N THR A 440 -145.91 -100.46 -8.36
CA THR A 440 -145.57 -101.87 -8.76
C THR A 440 -144.15 -102.45 -8.53
N ALA A 441 -143.95 -103.50 -7.72
CA ALA A 441 -144.26 -104.95 -7.93
C ALA A 441 -143.21 -105.72 -8.79
N SER A 442 -143.01 -107.05 -8.69
CA SER A 442 -143.85 -108.13 -8.14
C SER A 442 -143.06 -109.31 -7.52
N ALA A 443 -143.78 -110.32 -7.02
CA ALA A 443 -143.37 -111.51 -6.27
C ALA A 443 -142.71 -112.63 -7.17
N ALA A 444 -142.31 -113.83 -6.70
CA ALA A 444 -142.78 -114.61 -5.55
C ALA A 444 -141.89 -115.80 -5.11
N ARG A 445 -142.01 -116.22 -3.83
CA ARG A 445 -142.24 -117.60 -3.26
C ARG A 445 -141.41 -118.80 -3.80
N ASN A 446 -141.02 -119.83 -3.04
CA ASN A 446 -141.15 -120.28 -1.63
C ASN A 446 -140.17 -121.49 -1.45
N HIS A 447 -139.75 -122.03 -0.30
CA HIS A 447 -140.02 -121.90 1.15
C HIS A 447 -138.66 -121.87 1.90
N GLY A 448 -138.51 -121.65 3.21
CA GLY A 448 -139.48 -121.33 4.27
C GLY A 448 -139.34 -122.20 5.54
N ALA A 449 -138.29 -122.00 6.35
CA ALA A 449 -138.12 -122.56 7.71
C ALA A 449 -137.76 -121.42 8.70
N ALA A 450 -138.30 -121.42 9.91
CA ALA A 450 -138.30 -120.23 10.78
C ALA A 450 -137.11 -120.17 11.77
N VAL A 451 -136.37 -119.06 11.73
CA VAL A 451 -135.36 -118.66 12.73
C VAL A 451 -135.56 -117.15 13.00
N THR A 452 -135.54 -116.73 14.27
CA THR A 452 -135.82 -115.34 14.66
C THR A 452 -134.58 -114.43 14.67
N PRO A 453 -134.71 -113.12 14.44
CA PRO A 453 -133.58 -112.29 13.95
C PRO A 453 -132.46 -111.98 14.95
N ALA A 454 -132.69 -112.16 16.26
CA ALA A 454 -131.72 -111.80 17.30
C ALA A 454 -130.37 -112.54 17.16
N ALA A 455 -130.36 -113.75 16.59
CA ALA A 455 -129.16 -114.56 16.43
C ALA A 455 -128.15 -114.03 15.37
N LEU A 456 -128.48 -112.98 14.61
CA LEU A 456 -127.66 -112.50 13.48
C LEU A 456 -126.91 -111.19 13.75
N VAL A 457 -127.30 -110.39 14.75
CA VAL A 457 -126.74 -109.03 14.95
C VAL A 457 -125.47 -109.04 15.81
N GLU A 458 -125.47 -109.80 16.91
CA GLU A 458 -124.33 -109.94 17.83
C GLU A 458 -122.98 -110.28 17.15
N PRO A 459 -122.88 -111.28 16.24
CA PRO A 459 -121.60 -111.58 15.58
C PRO A 459 -121.10 -110.45 14.66
N LEU A 460 -122.01 -109.67 14.05
CA LEU A 460 -121.63 -108.56 13.17
C LEU A 460 -121.00 -107.39 13.93
N VAL A 461 -121.48 -107.10 15.15
CA VAL A 461 -120.89 -106.05 16.00
C VAL A 461 -119.45 -106.42 16.40
N ARG A 462 -119.23 -107.68 16.81
CA ARG A 462 -117.88 -108.17 17.20
C ARG A 462 -116.91 -108.20 16.02
N GLU A 463 -117.37 -108.54 14.83
CA GLU A 463 -116.54 -108.54 13.63
C GLU A 463 -116.20 -107.11 13.18
N ALA A 464 -117.16 -106.17 13.24
CA ALA A 464 -116.90 -104.76 12.96
C ALA A 464 -115.91 -104.14 13.97
N GLN A 465 -116.00 -104.49 15.26
CA GLN A 465 -115.03 -104.08 16.28
C GLN A 465 -113.65 -104.70 16.01
N ARG A 466 -113.57 -105.98 15.64
CA ARG A 466 -112.30 -106.63 15.27
C ARG A 466 -111.62 -105.93 14.10
N GLN A 467 -112.36 -105.64 13.03
CA GLN A 467 -111.80 -104.98 11.85
C GLN A 467 -111.36 -103.54 12.16
N LEU A 468 -112.09 -102.82 13.02
CA LEU A 468 -111.64 -101.51 13.52
C LEU A 468 -110.33 -101.63 14.32
N THR A 469 -110.23 -102.59 15.27
CA THR A 469 -108.99 -102.80 16.03
C THR A 469 -107.84 -103.33 15.17
N ALA A 470 -108.11 -104.03 14.08
CA ALA A 470 -107.07 -104.46 13.13
C ALA A 470 -106.51 -103.27 12.34
N LEU A 471 -107.35 -102.29 11.98
CA LEU A 471 -106.92 -101.03 11.36
C LEU A 471 -106.18 -100.12 12.35
N GLU A 472 -106.50 -100.17 13.65
CA GLU A 472 -105.74 -99.46 14.69
C GLU A 472 -104.42 -100.18 15.08
N ALA A 473 -104.31 -101.48 14.79
CA ALA A 473 -103.14 -102.30 15.12
C ALA A 473 -102.08 -102.40 14.01
N ASP A 474 -102.31 -101.79 12.84
CA ASP A 474 -101.33 -101.70 11.75
C ASP A 474 -100.88 -100.24 11.47
N PRO A 475 -100.21 -99.57 12.44
CA PRO A 475 -99.54 -98.31 12.18
C PRO A 475 -98.33 -98.56 11.29
N SER A 476 -98.51 -98.41 9.97
CA SER A 476 -97.49 -98.75 8.97
C SER A 476 -96.14 -98.08 9.25
N GLN A 477 -95.15 -98.89 9.65
CA GLN A 477 -93.86 -98.42 10.14
C GLN A 477 -92.94 -97.98 8.99
N ALA A 478 -93.13 -96.75 8.53
CA ALA A 478 -92.16 -96.05 7.68
C ALA A 478 -90.96 -95.56 8.54
N SER A 479 -90.14 -96.51 9.00
CA SER A 479 -88.97 -96.26 9.85
C SER A 479 -87.96 -95.34 9.17
N ALA A 480 -87.57 -94.25 9.85
CA ALA A 480 -86.48 -93.41 9.40
C ALA A 480 -85.14 -94.13 9.58
N SER A 481 -84.33 -94.19 8.52
CA SER A 481 -82.95 -94.68 8.58
C SER A 481 -81.97 -93.51 8.69
N SER A 482 -81.61 -93.14 9.91
CA SER A 482 -80.42 -92.33 10.18
C SER A 482 -79.17 -93.21 10.07
N THR A 483 -78.17 -92.77 9.31
CA THR A 483 -76.88 -93.47 9.19
C THR A 483 -75.77 -92.61 9.75
N GLU A 484 -75.14 -93.07 10.83
CA GLU A 484 -73.91 -92.51 11.40
C GLU A 484 -72.75 -92.76 10.42
N VAL A 485 -71.92 -91.76 10.11
CA VAL A 485 -70.61 -91.52 10.76
C VAL A 485 -69.78 -92.80 10.93
N ASP A 486 -68.65 -92.86 10.22
CA ASP A 486 -67.54 -93.79 10.50
C ASP A 486 -66.19 -93.05 10.33
N ALA A 487 -65.10 -93.61 10.85
CA ALA A 487 -63.94 -92.84 11.34
C ALA A 487 -62.65 -92.90 10.47
N ALA A 488 -61.58 -92.27 10.99
CA ALA A 488 -60.25 -92.12 10.37
C ALA A 488 -59.38 -93.40 10.45
N PRO A 489 -58.19 -93.40 9.80
CA PRO A 489 -56.94 -93.05 10.50
C PRO A 489 -56.10 -91.99 9.73
N GLN A 490 -55.16 -91.22 10.28
CA GLN A 490 -54.06 -91.42 11.26
C GLN A 490 -52.79 -92.13 10.73
N ASP A 491 -51.73 -91.32 10.51
CA ASP A 491 -50.31 -91.52 10.87
C ASP A 491 -49.56 -90.21 10.51
N SER A 492 -48.61 -89.61 11.25
CA SER A 492 -47.51 -90.06 12.13
C SER A 492 -46.26 -90.53 11.35
N ASP A 493 -45.01 -90.15 11.67
CA ASP A 493 -44.50 -89.13 12.62
C ASP A 493 -43.08 -88.61 12.24
N ALA A 494 -42.62 -87.57 12.95
CA ALA A 494 -41.26 -87.06 13.25
C ALA A 494 -40.00 -87.45 12.42
N ALA A 495 -39.18 -86.42 12.14
CA ALA A 495 -37.71 -86.47 12.20
C ALA A 495 -37.13 -85.07 12.54
N GLU A 496 -36.10 -84.98 13.38
CA GLU A 496 -35.70 -83.72 14.05
C GLU A 496 -34.15 -83.55 14.11
N THR A 497 -33.67 -82.28 14.18
CA THR A 497 -32.34 -81.85 14.71
C THR A 497 -31.03 -82.11 13.90
N PRO A 498 -29.86 -81.49 14.23
CA PRO A 498 -29.58 -80.04 14.42
C PRO A 498 -28.14 -79.56 14.01
N VAL A 499 -27.77 -78.28 14.36
CA VAL A 499 -26.38 -77.71 14.51
C VAL A 499 -25.59 -77.47 13.19
N ALA A 500 -24.83 -76.38 12.94
CA ALA A 500 -24.46 -75.11 13.61
C ALA A 500 -24.34 -73.98 12.52
N ALA A 501 -24.45 -72.66 12.76
CA ALA A 501 -23.55 -71.71 13.46
C ALA A 501 -22.09 -71.69 12.92
N ASP A 502 -21.45 -70.58 12.52
CA ASP A 502 -21.84 -69.16 12.33
C ASP A 502 -21.28 -68.68 10.95
N GLU A 503 -21.68 -67.57 10.31
CA GLU A 503 -21.24 -66.18 10.60
C GLU A 503 -22.27 -65.12 10.13
N SER A 504 -22.83 -64.37 11.08
CA SER A 504 -23.26 -62.95 11.03
C SER A 504 -23.83 -62.31 9.72
N GLU A 505 -24.98 -62.79 9.21
CA GLU A 505 -25.85 -61.95 8.36
C GLU A 505 -26.49 -60.75 9.13
N SER A 506 -26.50 -60.79 10.46
CA SER A 506 -27.00 -59.72 11.34
C SER A 506 -26.27 -58.39 11.13
N ASP A 507 -24.97 -58.43 10.93
CA ASP A 507 -24.09 -57.27 11.09
C ASP A 507 -24.13 -56.38 9.82
N ARG A 508 -24.42 -57.00 8.66
CA ARG A 508 -24.77 -56.30 7.42
C ARG A 508 -26.20 -55.76 7.43
N ALA A 509 -27.10 -56.29 8.27
CA ALA A 509 -28.48 -55.82 8.40
C ALA A 509 -28.62 -54.57 9.30
N GLU A 510 -27.89 -54.48 10.42
CA GLU A 510 -27.94 -53.28 11.28
C GLU A 510 -27.35 -52.03 10.59
N ALA A 511 -26.35 -52.22 9.72
CA ALA A 511 -25.76 -51.18 8.87
C ALA A 511 -26.77 -50.51 7.91
N LEU A 512 -27.86 -51.20 7.57
CA LEU A 512 -28.91 -50.73 6.65
C LEU A 512 -30.17 -50.21 7.35
N SER A 513 -30.10 -49.94 8.66
CA SER A 513 -31.17 -49.18 9.33
C SER A 513 -31.26 -47.75 8.75
N PRO A 514 -32.47 -47.19 8.54
CA PRO A 514 -32.61 -45.83 7.99
C PRO A 514 -31.86 -44.76 8.80
N ARG A 515 -31.78 -44.93 10.12
CA ARG A 515 -31.01 -44.05 11.01
C ARG A 515 -29.50 -44.15 10.78
N GLY A 516 -28.96 -45.36 10.59
CA GLY A 516 -27.53 -45.55 10.28
C GLY A 516 -27.11 -44.85 8.99
N LEU A 517 -27.96 -44.93 7.95
CA LEU A 517 -27.75 -44.24 6.68
C LEU A 517 -27.90 -42.71 6.81
N ASP A 518 -28.90 -42.22 7.53
CA ASP A 518 -29.04 -40.78 7.83
C ASP A 518 -27.85 -40.24 8.64
N ASP A 519 -27.38 -40.96 9.66
CA ASP A 519 -26.23 -40.59 10.51
C ASP A 519 -24.91 -40.64 9.73
N LEU A 520 -24.76 -41.55 8.77
CA LEU A 520 -23.62 -41.58 7.85
C LEU A 520 -23.66 -40.39 6.89
N ALA A 521 -24.81 -40.11 6.27
CA ALA A 521 -25.00 -38.95 5.41
C ALA A 521 -24.82 -37.61 6.17
N HIS A 522 -25.18 -37.54 7.46
CA HIS A 522 -24.92 -36.40 8.34
C HIS A 522 -23.46 -36.26 8.83
N ARG A 523 -22.63 -37.30 8.67
CA ARG A 523 -21.17 -37.23 8.83
C ARG A 523 -20.52 -36.73 7.53
N CYS A 524 -20.82 -37.35 6.39
CA CYS A 524 -20.27 -36.92 5.09
C CYS A 524 -20.62 -35.46 4.75
N ARG A 525 -21.86 -35.00 4.98
CA ARG A 525 -22.24 -33.57 4.82
C ARG A 525 -21.46 -32.62 5.74
N ARG A 526 -20.98 -33.10 6.89
CA ARG A 526 -20.21 -32.30 7.87
C ARG A 526 -18.73 -32.24 7.52
N GLU A 527 -18.18 -33.35 7.02
CA GLU A 527 -16.85 -33.39 6.41
C GLU A 527 -16.81 -32.46 5.19
N HIS A 528 -17.77 -32.55 4.27
CA HIS A 528 -17.90 -31.66 3.11
C HIS A 528 -17.91 -30.17 3.51
N GLY A 529 -18.79 -29.75 4.43
CA GLY A 529 -18.85 -28.36 4.89
C GLY A 529 -17.65 -27.88 5.72
N GLN A 530 -16.76 -28.77 6.15
CA GLN A 530 -15.45 -28.42 6.73
C GLN A 530 -14.37 -28.25 5.65
N LEU A 531 -14.51 -28.96 4.54
CA LEU A 531 -13.59 -28.92 3.39
C LEU A 531 -13.93 -27.77 2.41
N GLU A 532 -15.20 -27.39 2.30
CA GLU A 532 -15.71 -26.23 1.53
C GLU A 532 -14.93 -24.94 1.84
N ALA A 533 -14.67 -24.68 3.13
CA ALA A 533 -13.88 -23.52 3.57
C ALA A 533 -12.39 -23.56 3.17
N LEU A 534 -11.84 -24.74 2.83
CA LEU A 534 -10.49 -24.89 2.28
C LEU A 534 -10.50 -24.69 0.76
N VAL A 535 -11.53 -25.17 0.07
CA VAL A 535 -11.74 -24.94 -1.37
C VAL A 535 -11.91 -23.45 -1.67
N ASP A 536 -12.66 -22.72 -0.84
CA ASP A 536 -12.75 -21.24 -0.90
C ASP A 536 -11.40 -20.55 -0.66
N LEU A 537 -10.60 -21.07 0.29
CA LEU A 537 -9.28 -20.54 0.59
C LEU A 537 -8.31 -20.78 -0.58
N GLU A 538 -8.40 -21.94 -1.23
CA GLU A 538 -7.68 -22.32 -2.43
C GLU A 538 -8.08 -21.50 -3.67
N ALA A 539 -9.37 -21.24 -3.88
CA ALA A 539 -9.82 -20.38 -4.98
C ALA A 539 -9.15 -18.99 -4.90
N GLY A 540 -8.79 -18.55 -3.69
CA GLY A 540 -7.96 -17.36 -3.44
C GLY A 540 -6.44 -17.55 -3.55
N LEU A 541 -5.89 -18.77 -3.60
CA LEU A 541 -4.44 -19.01 -3.66
C LEU A 541 -3.78 -18.50 -4.95
N PRO A 542 -4.28 -18.75 -6.19
CA PRO A 542 -3.66 -18.19 -7.40
C PRO A 542 -3.62 -16.65 -7.40
N ALA A 543 -4.65 -16.00 -6.82
CA ALA A 543 -4.70 -14.56 -6.66
C ALA A 543 -3.69 -14.05 -5.60
N ARG A 544 -3.48 -14.80 -4.51
CA ARG A 544 -2.48 -14.49 -3.48
C ARG A 544 -1.05 -14.77 -3.96
N GLU A 545 -0.82 -15.85 -4.70
CA GLU A 545 0.48 -16.18 -5.25
C GLU A 545 0.91 -15.16 -6.30
N SER A 546 0.04 -14.83 -7.26
CA SER A 546 0.34 -13.78 -8.24
C SER A 546 0.56 -12.40 -7.59
N ALA A 547 -0.16 -12.07 -6.50
CA ALA A 547 0.13 -10.87 -5.71
C ALA A 547 1.49 -10.94 -4.98
N LEU A 548 1.87 -12.12 -4.46
CA LEU A 548 3.16 -12.34 -3.79
C LEU A 548 4.32 -12.27 -4.81
N GLN A 549 4.19 -12.91 -5.97
CA GLN A 549 5.13 -12.82 -7.09
C GLN A 549 5.28 -11.36 -7.59
N GLN A 550 4.18 -10.59 -7.65
CA GLN A 550 4.24 -9.15 -7.97
C GLN A 550 5.05 -8.36 -6.92
N ARG A 551 4.84 -8.62 -5.62
CA ARG A 551 5.60 -7.97 -4.53
C ARG A 551 7.06 -8.41 -4.48
N GLU A 552 7.35 -9.67 -4.77
CA GLU A 552 8.70 -10.22 -4.90
C GLU A 552 9.45 -9.53 -6.06
N ALA A 553 8.80 -9.39 -7.22
CA ALA A 553 9.35 -8.67 -8.38
C ALA A 553 9.46 -7.15 -8.17
N GLU A 554 8.58 -6.52 -7.38
CA GLU A 554 8.72 -5.13 -6.95
C GLU A 554 9.91 -4.94 -5.99
N LEU A 555 10.09 -5.85 -5.04
CA LEU A 555 11.18 -5.81 -4.06
C LEU A 555 12.54 -6.01 -4.75
N GLN A 556 12.65 -6.96 -5.69
CA GLN A 556 13.83 -7.13 -6.54
C GLN A 556 14.14 -5.86 -7.35
N ARG A 557 13.12 -5.24 -7.98
CA ARG A 557 13.27 -3.95 -8.68
C ARG A 557 13.70 -2.82 -7.75
N ALA A 558 13.22 -2.79 -6.51
CA ALA A 558 13.62 -1.79 -5.51
C ALA A 558 15.05 -2.01 -5.01
N ALA A 559 15.47 -3.28 -4.82
CA ALA A 559 16.83 -3.64 -4.43
C ALA A 559 17.85 -3.21 -5.50
N GLY A 560 17.66 -3.59 -6.76
CA GLY A 560 18.55 -3.16 -7.86
C GLY A 560 18.57 -1.64 -8.07
N GLN A 561 17.47 -0.93 -7.78
CA GLN A 561 17.47 0.54 -7.74
C GLN A 561 18.24 1.13 -6.55
N LEU A 562 18.30 0.44 -5.41
CA LEU A 562 19.10 0.85 -4.26
C LEU A 562 20.59 0.60 -4.49
N GLU A 563 20.94 -0.57 -5.05
CA GLU A 563 22.32 -0.91 -5.44
C GLU A 563 22.87 0.10 -6.46
N GLN A 564 22.15 0.35 -7.56
CA GLN A 564 22.58 1.34 -8.56
C GLN A 564 22.64 2.78 -8.00
N ARG A 565 21.88 3.10 -6.94
CA ARG A 565 22.01 4.38 -6.22
C ARG A 565 23.20 4.39 -5.28
N ALA A 566 23.55 3.26 -4.66
CA ALA A 566 24.72 3.11 -3.81
C ALA A 566 26.02 3.22 -4.61
N GLU A 567 26.10 2.56 -5.77
CA GLU A 567 27.22 2.71 -6.73
C GLU A 567 27.44 4.18 -7.11
N LYS A 568 26.38 4.84 -7.62
CA LYS A 568 26.40 6.27 -7.99
C LYS A 568 26.69 7.21 -6.82
N LEU A 569 26.54 6.75 -5.58
CA LEU A 569 26.89 7.51 -4.37
C LEU A 569 28.35 7.23 -3.94
N ALA A 570 28.86 6.03 -4.16
CA ALA A 570 30.27 5.66 -3.97
C ALA A 570 31.20 6.31 -5.02
N GLU A 571 30.71 6.62 -6.23
CA GLU A 571 31.44 7.41 -7.23
C GLU A 571 31.61 8.89 -6.84
N ARG A 572 30.65 9.47 -6.10
CA ARG A 572 30.63 10.92 -5.82
C ARG A 572 31.85 11.45 -5.08
N PRO A 573 32.46 10.75 -4.09
CA PRO A 573 33.75 11.11 -3.53
C PRO A 573 34.85 11.29 -4.59
N ALA A 574 34.99 10.36 -5.53
CA ALA A 574 36.01 10.44 -6.58
C ALA A 574 35.72 11.59 -7.57
N GLN A 575 34.45 11.73 -7.99
CA GLN A 575 34.02 12.87 -8.83
C GLN A 575 34.28 14.22 -8.14
N ARG A 576 34.03 14.32 -6.82
CA ARG A 576 34.35 15.50 -6.02
C ARG A 576 35.85 15.77 -5.97
N THR A 577 36.69 14.77 -5.76
CA THR A 577 38.15 14.95 -5.72
C THR A 577 38.65 15.51 -7.05
N ALA A 578 38.25 14.94 -8.18
CA ALA A 578 38.62 15.46 -9.51
C ALA A 578 38.11 16.90 -9.77
N LEU A 579 36.93 17.25 -9.25
CA LEU A 579 36.40 18.63 -9.31
C LEU A 579 37.16 19.60 -8.39
N VAL A 580 37.72 19.14 -7.27
CA VAL A 580 38.59 19.95 -6.40
C VAL A 580 39.96 20.15 -7.03
N GLU A 581 40.58 19.08 -7.56
CA GLU A 581 41.87 19.15 -8.24
C GLU A 581 41.83 20.08 -9.46
N THR A 582 40.76 20.02 -10.27
CA THR A 582 40.57 20.93 -11.42
C THR A 582 40.30 22.38 -10.99
N LEU A 583 39.56 22.59 -9.90
CA LEU A 583 39.37 23.92 -9.29
C LEU A 583 40.68 24.53 -8.77
N GLU A 584 41.52 23.73 -8.11
CA GLU A 584 42.82 24.15 -7.59
C GLU A 584 43.83 24.42 -8.72
N ALA A 585 43.84 23.58 -9.76
CA ALA A 585 44.62 23.82 -10.97
C ALA A 585 44.21 25.13 -11.67
N ALA A 586 42.90 25.41 -11.76
CA ALA A 586 42.36 26.65 -12.32
C ALA A 586 42.74 27.90 -11.48
N ARG A 587 42.63 27.81 -10.15
CA ARG A 587 43.09 28.88 -9.22
C ARG A 587 44.57 29.17 -9.38
N ALA A 588 45.41 28.13 -9.33
CA ALA A 588 46.85 28.28 -9.52
C ALA A 588 47.22 28.80 -10.91
N ALA A 589 46.38 28.58 -11.94
CA ALA A 589 46.56 29.18 -13.27
C ALA A 589 46.16 30.66 -13.30
N HIS A 590 45.12 31.07 -12.57
CA HIS A 590 44.70 32.47 -12.43
C HIS A 590 45.76 33.31 -11.69
N GLU A 591 46.31 32.81 -10.56
CA GLU A 591 47.41 33.47 -9.85
C GLU A 591 48.65 33.65 -10.74
N ARG A 592 48.93 32.68 -11.61
CA ARG A 592 49.98 32.76 -12.65
C ARG A 592 49.65 33.80 -13.72
N LEU A 593 48.38 33.95 -14.11
CA LEU A 593 47.95 34.95 -15.08
C LEU A 593 48.16 36.37 -14.53
N ASP A 594 47.73 36.63 -13.29
CA ASP A 594 47.87 37.93 -12.65
C ASP A 594 49.35 38.31 -12.51
N GLY A 595 50.19 37.37 -12.05
CA GLY A 595 51.64 37.53 -12.00
C GLY A 595 52.34 37.71 -13.37
N LEU A 596 51.68 37.35 -14.48
CA LEU A 596 52.13 37.63 -15.84
C LEU A 596 51.64 38.99 -16.36
N GLN A 597 50.41 39.39 -16.02
CA GLN A 597 49.88 40.73 -16.32
C GLN A 597 50.72 41.81 -15.62
N ASP A 598 51.07 41.57 -14.35
CA ASP A 598 51.89 42.48 -13.54
C ASP A 598 53.32 42.64 -14.12
N ARG A 599 53.91 41.55 -14.62
CA ARG A 599 55.19 41.58 -15.35
C ARG A 599 55.08 42.32 -16.69
N ARG A 600 53.97 42.12 -17.41
CA ARG A 600 53.69 42.82 -18.68
C ARG A 600 53.56 44.32 -18.46
N ALA A 601 52.76 44.76 -17.48
CA ALA A 601 52.58 46.17 -17.17
C ALA A 601 53.92 46.87 -16.87
N ARG A 602 54.74 46.28 -15.99
CA ARG A 602 56.09 46.79 -15.67
C ARG A 602 57.04 46.80 -16.89
N ALA A 603 56.89 45.88 -17.83
CA ALA A 603 57.65 45.88 -19.09
C ALA A 603 57.17 46.99 -20.05
N GLU A 604 55.86 47.22 -20.16
CA GLU A 604 55.27 48.31 -20.94
C GLU A 604 55.58 49.69 -20.33
N GLU A 605 55.74 49.80 -19.00
CA GLU A 605 56.24 50.99 -18.32
C GLU A 605 57.70 51.27 -18.65
N ARG A 606 58.59 50.28 -18.48
CA ARG A 606 60.02 50.42 -18.86
C ARG A 606 60.20 50.75 -20.33
N HIS A 607 59.42 50.15 -21.22
CA HIS A 607 59.47 50.47 -22.64
C HIS A 607 59.06 51.93 -22.92
N ARG A 608 58.00 52.42 -22.27
CA ARG A 608 57.60 53.84 -22.34
C ARG A 608 58.68 54.77 -21.75
N ALA A 609 59.34 54.38 -20.66
CA ALA A 609 60.43 55.14 -20.07
C ALA A 609 61.66 55.20 -21.01
N ALA A 610 62.05 54.08 -21.62
CA ALA A 610 63.14 54.03 -22.60
C ALA A 610 62.87 54.93 -23.83
N LEU A 611 61.64 54.89 -24.39
CA LEU A 611 61.23 55.78 -25.48
C LEU A 611 61.24 57.26 -25.05
N ALA A 612 60.85 57.56 -23.81
CA ALA A 612 60.94 58.91 -23.26
C ALA A 612 62.40 59.37 -23.08
N VAL A 613 63.32 58.49 -22.67
CA VAL A 613 64.76 58.78 -22.59
C VAL A 613 65.34 59.11 -23.97
N GLU A 614 64.99 58.36 -25.01
CA GLU A 614 65.41 58.65 -26.39
C GLU A 614 64.94 60.04 -26.85
N GLN A 615 63.64 60.32 -26.70
CA GLN A 615 63.03 61.61 -27.08
C GLN A 615 63.60 62.78 -26.28
N LEU A 616 63.79 62.64 -24.97
CA LEU A 616 64.33 63.68 -24.10
C LEU A 616 65.84 63.91 -24.35
N THR A 617 66.59 62.88 -24.76
CA THR A 617 67.99 63.03 -25.18
C THR A 617 68.09 63.87 -26.46
N ALA A 618 67.23 63.60 -27.45
CA ALA A 618 67.16 64.40 -28.68
C ALA A 618 66.71 65.85 -28.41
N GLN A 619 65.75 66.05 -27.52
CA GLN A 619 65.32 67.40 -27.09
C GLN A 619 66.42 68.15 -26.35
N LEU A 620 67.17 67.48 -25.44
CA LEU A 620 68.27 68.08 -24.70
C LEU A 620 69.37 68.56 -25.64
N ALA A 621 69.80 67.73 -26.60
CA ALA A 621 70.78 68.12 -27.62
C ALA A 621 70.33 69.37 -28.42
N GLN A 622 69.03 69.49 -28.73
CA GLN A 622 68.49 70.69 -29.38
C GLN A 622 68.49 71.92 -28.43
N ARG A 623 68.24 71.74 -27.13
CA ARG A 623 68.32 72.84 -26.14
C ARG A 623 69.76 73.27 -25.88
N ASP A 624 70.72 72.34 -25.86
CA ASP A 624 72.15 72.66 -25.75
C ASP A 624 72.64 73.49 -26.94
N ALA A 625 72.25 73.12 -28.17
CA ALA A 625 72.55 73.90 -29.37
C ALA A 625 71.94 75.32 -29.30
N ALA A 626 70.68 75.45 -28.88
CA ALA A 626 70.03 76.76 -28.71
C ALA A 626 70.69 77.59 -27.59
N CYS A 627 71.10 76.96 -26.48
CA CYS A 627 71.82 77.61 -25.39
C CYS A 627 73.21 78.08 -25.82
N ALA A 628 73.93 77.30 -26.63
CA ALA A 628 75.23 77.68 -27.19
C ALA A 628 75.10 78.85 -28.18
N GLN A 629 74.04 78.88 -28.99
CA GLN A 629 73.74 80.00 -29.89
C GLN A 629 73.39 81.28 -29.12
N ALA A 630 72.53 81.19 -28.10
CA ALA A 630 72.22 82.33 -27.23
C ALA A 630 73.47 82.85 -26.49
N ALA A 631 74.35 81.96 -26.04
CA ALA A 631 75.62 82.32 -25.41
C ALA A 631 76.63 82.95 -26.38
N ALA A 632 76.56 82.67 -27.69
CA ALA A 632 77.33 83.39 -28.70
C ALA A 632 76.78 84.82 -28.87
N LEU A 633 75.46 84.97 -29.05
CA LEU A 633 74.80 86.27 -29.23
C LEU A 633 74.98 87.20 -28.02
N ALA A 634 74.90 86.68 -26.79
CA ALA A 634 75.14 87.44 -25.56
C ALA A 634 76.59 87.95 -25.46
N ARG A 635 77.58 87.14 -25.87
CA ARG A 635 79.00 87.56 -25.94
C ARG A 635 79.21 88.62 -27.02
N GLU A 636 78.66 88.42 -28.22
CA GLU A 636 78.70 89.44 -29.27
C GLU A 636 78.06 90.76 -28.83
N ALA A 637 76.91 90.72 -28.16
CA ALA A 637 76.25 91.93 -27.66
C ALA A 637 77.08 92.62 -26.58
N THR A 638 77.70 91.87 -25.67
CA THR A 638 78.62 92.40 -24.65
C THR A 638 79.87 93.05 -25.28
N GLU A 639 80.46 92.41 -26.29
CA GLU A 639 81.59 92.97 -27.05
C GLU A 639 81.20 94.22 -27.85
N ARG A 640 80.00 94.23 -28.42
CA ARG A 640 79.41 95.36 -29.15
C ARG A 640 79.18 96.55 -28.20
N VAL A 641 78.59 96.34 -27.02
CA VAL A 641 78.49 97.35 -25.96
C VAL A 641 79.85 97.89 -25.58
N ARG A 642 80.85 97.03 -25.37
CA ARG A 642 82.22 97.45 -25.04
C ARG A 642 82.84 98.31 -26.15
N ALA A 643 82.70 97.91 -27.41
CA ALA A 643 83.22 98.65 -28.56
C ALA A 643 82.51 100.02 -28.73
N THR A 644 81.18 100.05 -28.71
CA THR A 644 80.39 101.28 -28.84
C THR A 644 80.64 102.24 -27.66
N ARG A 645 80.81 101.73 -26.43
CA ARG A 645 81.15 102.55 -25.26
C ARG A 645 82.55 103.13 -25.36
N LEU A 646 83.54 102.37 -25.84
CA LEU A 646 84.90 102.87 -26.10
C LEU A 646 84.89 103.92 -27.22
N ALA A 647 84.15 103.72 -28.30
CA ALA A 647 84.00 104.70 -29.39
C ALA A 647 83.33 106.00 -28.91
N TRP A 648 82.31 105.91 -28.05
CA TRP A 648 81.67 107.08 -27.44
C TRP A 648 82.62 107.84 -26.49
N ILE A 649 83.40 107.13 -25.66
CA ILE A 649 84.40 107.74 -24.77
C ILE A 649 85.48 108.45 -25.61
N SER A 650 86.04 107.79 -26.63
CA SER A 650 87.06 108.38 -27.51
C SER A 650 86.53 109.57 -28.30
N GLY A 651 85.31 109.49 -28.85
CA GLY A 651 84.67 110.61 -29.55
C GLY A 651 84.38 111.80 -28.62
N THR A 652 83.92 111.54 -27.39
CA THR A 652 83.69 112.59 -26.38
C THR A 652 85.01 113.24 -25.95
N ALA A 653 86.08 112.45 -25.77
CA ALA A 653 87.41 112.97 -25.46
C ALA A 653 88.02 113.79 -26.62
N GLY A 654 87.81 113.37 -27.87
CA GLY A 654 88.22 114.12 -29.06
C GLY A 654 87.45 115.43 -29.23
N ALA A 655 86.15 115.46 -28.92
CA ALA A 655 85.35 116.68 -28.92
C ALA A 655 85.85 117.68 -27.85
N LEU A 656 85.99 117.23 -26.59
CA LEU A 656 86.51 118.05 -25.50
C LEU A 656 87.96 118.53 -25.75
N ALA A 657 88.78 117.73 -26.43
CA ALA A 657 90.14 118.13 -26.82
C ALA A 657 90.15 119.18 -27.95
N GLY A 658 89.12 119.20 -28.82
CA GLY A 658 88.94 120.23 -29.85
C GLY A 658 88.50 121.60 -29.30
N GLU A 659 88.01 121.64 -28.06
CA GLU A 659 87.64 122.87 -27.34
C GLU A 659 88.79 123.47 -26.51
N LEU A 660 89.99 122.87 -26.54
CA LEU A 660 91.15 123.33 -25.77
C LEU A 660 91.89 124.50 -26.41
N THR A 661 92.02 125.59 -25.66
CA THR A 661 92.81 126.78 -25.95
C THR A 661 94.21 126.69 -25.32
N GLU A 662 95.25 127.13 -26.04
CA GLU A 662 96.63 127.03 -25.54
C GLU A 662 96.91 128.08 -24.45
N GLY A 663 97.14 127.60 -23.22
CA GLY A 663 97.43 128.42 -22.04
C GLY A 663 96.31 128.51 -21.00
N GLU A 664 95.08 128.10 -21.33
CA GLU A 664 93.96 128.07 -20.37
C GLU A 664 93.84 126.70 -19.66
N PRO A 665 93.33 126.65 -18.41
CA PRO A 665 93.26 125.40 -17.65
C PRO A 665 92.11 124.51 -18.13
N CYS A 666 92.43 123.29 -18.56
CA CYS A 666 91.47 122.30 -19.06
C CYS A 666 90.37 121.98 -18.04
N PRO A 667 89.08 121.96 -18.42
CA PRO A 667 87.95 121.77 -17.49
C PRO A 667 87.87 120.37 -16.87
N VAL A 668 88.62 119.38 -17.40
CA VAL A 668 88.62 117.99 -16.90
C VAL A 668 89.74 117.73 -15.87
N CYS A 669 90.89 118.40 -16.00
CA CYS A 669 92.10 118.09 -15.20
C CYS A 669 92.88 119.30 -14.68
N GLY A 670 92.54 120.53 -15.09
CA GLY A 670 93.21 121.77 -14.68
C GLY A 670 94.57 122.04 -15.34
N SER A 671 95.09 121.15 -16.21
CA SER A 671 96.35 121.38 -16.92
C SER A 671 96.21 122.47 -18.00
N THR A 672 97.25 123.29 -18.16
CA THR A 672 97.38 124.28 -19.26
C THR A 672 98.19 123.75 -20.46
N THR A 673 98.72 122.53 -20.39
CA THR A 673 99.56 121.93 -21.45
C THR A 673 99.19 120.47 -21.72
N HIS A 674 99.14 120.11 -23.00
CA HIS A 674 98.73 118.78 -23.49
C HIS A 674 99.63 118.37 -24.68
N PRO A 675 100.62 117.47 -24.50
CA PRO A 675 101.61 117.16 -25.54
C PRO A 675 101.09 116.26 -26.67
N SER A 676 99.96 115.56 -26.44
CA SER A 676 99.23 114.80 -27.46
C SER A 676 97.72 114.90 -27.17
N PRO A 677 97.04 115.98 -27.61
CA PRO A 677 95.58 116.08 -27.48
C PRO A 677 94.89 115.00 -28.34
N ALA A 678 93.72 114.53 -27.90
CA ALA A 678 92.93 113.56 -28.66
C ALA A 678 92.38 114.21 -29.95
N THR A 679 92.45 113.50 -31.07
CA THR A 679 91.92 114.00 -32.34
C THR A 679 90.40 113.82 -32.43
N ALA A 680 89.70 114.84 -32.89
CA ALA A 680 88.27 114.78 -33.19
C ALA A 680 88.00 113.96 -34.46
N GLY A 681 88.02 112.63 -34.33
CA GLY A 681 87.61 111.71 -35.40
C GLY A 681 86.10 111.78 -35.65
N THR A 682 85.69 111.65 -36.91
CA THR A 682 84.27 111.70 -37.33
C THR A 682 83.43 110.51 -36.84
N ASP A 683 84.09 109.44 -36.41
CA ASP A 683 83.46 108.13 -36.20
C ASP A 683 83.12 107.87 -34.72
N GLY A 684 82.82 108.95 -33.98
CA GLY A 684 82.40 108.88 -32.57
C GLY A 684 80.98 108.33 -32.43
N ALA A 685 80.83 107.24 -31.67
CA ALA A 685 79.50 106.68 -31.37
C ALA A 685 78.69 107.63 -30.46
N THR A 686 77.37 107.64 -30.60
CA THR A 686 76.48 108.50 -29.80
C THR A 686 76.00 107.82 -28.52
N ARG A 687 75.57 108.61 -27.53
CA ARG A 687 74.98 108.08 -26.29
C ARG A 687 73.77 107.16 -26.54
N GLN A 688 72.91 107.52 -27.50
CA GLN A 688 71.77 106.67 -27.89
C GLN A 688 72.20 105.34 -28.49
N GLN A 689 73.32 105.28 -29.21
CA GLN A 689 73.88 104.02 -29.72
C GLN A 689 74.42 103.14 -28.58
N VAL A 690 75.01 103.73 -27.52
CA VAL A 690 75.40 102.99 -26.31
C VAL A 690 74.16 102.43 -25.60
N GLU A 691 73.14 103.27 -25.37
CA GLU A 691 71.90 102.86 -24.68
C GLU A 691 71.13 101.78 -25.46
N ALA A 692 71.12 101.85 -26.80
CA ALA A 692 70.56 100.81 -27.67
C ALA A 692 71.38 99.51 -27.70
N ALA A 693 72.71 99.59 -27.62
CA ALA A 693 73.57 98.41 -27.50
C ALA A 693 73.38 97.72 -26.14
N GLU A 694 73.28 98.50 -25.05
CA GLU A 694 73.00 97.96 -23.71
C GLU A 694 71.60 97.31 -23.63
N GLU A 695 70.61 97.80 -24.40
CA GLU A 695 69.32 97.13 -24.55
C GLU A 695 69.41 95.81 -25.33
N GLN A 696 70.17 95.77 -26.43
CA GLN A 696 70.44 94.52 -27.15
C GLN A 696 71.18 93.50 -26.28
N GLN A 697 72.08 93.94 -25.40
CA GLN A 697 72.73 93.08 -24.42
C GLN A 697 71.71 92.50 -23.42
N ARG A 698 70.86 93.34 -22.81
CA ARG A 698 69.80 92.87 -21.89
C ARG A 698 68.92 91.80 -22.54
N GLN A 699 68.46 92.03 -23.76
CA GLN A 699 67.63 91.06 -24.50
C GLN A 699 68.36 89.75 -24.81
N ALA A 700 69.67 89.81 -25.11
CA ALA A 700 70.48 88.60 -25.34
C ALA A 700 70.76 87.81 -24.04
N ASP A 701 71.01 88.50 -22.93
CA ASP A 701 71.23 87.90 -21.61
C ASP A 701 69.93 87.29 -21.04
N GLU A 702 68.77 87.91 -21.29
CA GLU A 702 67.46 87.33 -20.98
C GLU A 702 67.16 86.09 -21.85
N ALA A 703 67.46 86.14 -23.15
CA ALA A 703 67.29 85.00 -24.05
C ALA A 703 68.18 83.82 -23.65
N LEU A 704 69.45 84.07 -23.29
CA LEU A 704 70.36 83.08 -22.73
C LEU A 704 69.81 82.49 -21.41
N SER A 705 69.35 83.35 -20.51
CA SER A 705 68.74 82.94 -19.24
C SER A 705 67.46 82.12 -19.45
N GLY A 706 66.71 82.37 -20.52
CA GLY A 706 65.59 81.54 -20.98
C GLY A 706 66.06 80.17 -21.47
N ALA A 707 67.04 80.12 -22.37
CA ALA A 707 67.58 78.89 -22.95
C ALA A 707 68.19 77.95 -21.89
N VAL A 708 68.97 78.49 -20.94
CA VAL A 708 69.53 77.71 -19.81
C VAL A 708 68.43 77.05 -19.00
N ARG A 709 67.38 77.80 -18.58
CA ARG A 709 66.25 77.25 -17.82
C ARG A 709 65.50 76.15 -18.59
N GLN A 710 65.36 76.28 -19.92
CA GLN A 710 64.73 75.26 -20.76
C GLN A 710 65.61 74.00 -20.93
N ARG A 711 66.94 74.15 -21.05
CA ARG A 711 67.88 73.03 -21.02
C ARG A 711 67.80 72.28 -19.70
N ASP A 712 67.89 73.00 -18.59
CA ASP A 712 67.96 72.41 -17.25
C ASP A 712 66.67 71.65 -16.92
N ALA A 713 65.50 72.21 -17.24
CA ALA A 713 64.23 71.51 -17.12
C ALA A 713 64.12 70.25 -18.01
N CYS A 714 64.77 70.25 -19.19
CA CYS A 714 64.85 69.07 -20.05
C CYS A 714 65.79 68.00 -19.46
N ALA A 715 66.93 68.42 -18.88
CA ALA A 715 67.89 67.54 -18.24
C ALA A 715 67.33 66.87 -16.96
N THR A 716 66.57 67.60 -16.13
CA THR A 716 65.89 67.01 -14.96
C THR A 716 64.91 65.92 -15.39
N ARG A 717 64.06 66.19 -16.40
CA ARG A 717 63.07 65.22 -16.91
C ARG A 717 63.73 64.01 -17.57
N LEU A 718 64.87 64.19 -18.23
CA LEU A 718 65.70 63.09 -18.73
C LEU A 718 66.22 62.22 -17.58
N GLN A 719 66.73 62.83 -16.51
CA GLN A 719 67.22 62.11 -15.32
C GLN A 719 66.09 61.36 -14.59
N GLU A 720 64.87 61.89 -14.57
CA GLU A 720 63.68 61.21 -14.04
C GLU A 720 63.30 60.00 -14.90
N ALA A 721 63.25 60.15 -16.23
CA ALA A 721 62.98 59.05 -17.15
C ALA A 721 64.04 57.93 -17.07
N GLN A 722 65.33 58.30 -16.91
CA GLN A 722 66.44 57.37 -16.70
C GLN A 722 66.38 56.59 -15.38
N ARG A 723 65.58 57.04 -14.39
CA ARG A 723 65.32 56.30 -13.13
C ARG A 723 64.10 55.38 -13.21
N ALA A 724 63.27 55.52 -14.24
CA ALA A 724 62.06 54.73 -14.46
C ALA A 724 62.24 53.60 -15.50
N SER A 725 63.32 53.66 -16.30
CA SER A 725 63.71 52.63 -17.27
C SER A 725 64.41 51.43 -16.63
#